data_AF-A0A6U6VWK9-F1
#
_entry.id   AF-A0A6U6VWK9-F1
#
_cell.length_a   1.000
_cell.length_b   1.000
_cell.length_c   1.000
_cell.angle_alpha   90.00
_cell.angle_beta   90.00
_cell.angle_gamma   90.00
#
_symmetry.space_group_name_H-M   'P 1'
#
loop_
_entity.id
_entity.type
_entity.pdbx_description
1 polymer ?
#
loop_
_entity_poly.entity_id
_entity_poly.type
_entity_poly.pdbx_seq_one_letter_code
_entity_poly.pdbx_strand_id
1 'polypeptide(L)'
;MANKIDVSNPIVELDGDEATRTVWKFIKEKLILPYVNLPVKYFDLAIENRIKTEDAVTLEAAAAIKRCQVGIKCSTMEIDEALVNEKSLRRMWKSATVFDRERALRSASSTLRSLMEGANFRAPILTKSIPQVISSWTKPIIVARHVYGDQYRATDIRVEKDCKYQITLTPKGGPAKSYDVCDFGEAGGVAMAMYNSNDRIKGFAHSCFQYALEIKFPVYLSTKELTLRDYDGTFVQVFQEIFESEYKDKFDKAGIWYQHQTIDKMMAFVMRSSGGFIWALKNYDGDIQSEMVTQGFGSAELASSLVLSPDGKTMLTEAHHPATQSSVTQSRGKPAINPMSCIYAWVHGLRQRAKLDGNFQLKAFADNLEAACVEAVEKGKATKDLVVRRGAGEHDGEFLNSEEFVDAVNEMLQEKMLEGAKIMYTLTDEAPMLATYALLPIIRAFTQKSGIEIELSDISVAGRVIAAFGDRLPSDKVQRDELAELGALAKTPMANIVKLPNISASIPQLKGCIAELQQKGYQVPDYPEDPKNAEEQEIRARYAKVLGSAVNPVLREGNSDRRAATAVKNYAKKYPHSMGKWSGSSKTHVAHMTEGDFYASEVSHVVERACEVRIELAAKDGTTTVLKAATDLLPGEVIDASFMSRKHLRAFYKKEIAHAKAEDVLLSLHLKATMMKISDPILFGHMVSVYFEDVFTKHAETFEKLGVNPNNGFGDVVQKIASLPDAQRAAIEADIRAVYEKRPELAMVDSDKGITNLHVPSDVIIDASMPAMIRSSGQMWTPGNQLKDTKACIPDRCYAGVFKEAIQSCVKHGAFDPATMGSVPNVGLMAQKAEEYGSHDKTFEVKKAGNIRVVHSGTGEVLLSHDVEEGDIWRMCQTKDIPIQDWVKLAVNRARATGAKTLFWLDENRAHDRNVIEKVKRYLKQHSTDGLDIDIMAPTEACRLSCQRAREGKDTISVTGNVLRDYNTDLFPIVELGTSAKMLSIVPMLAGGGMYETGAGGSAPKHVEQLVKENHLRWDSLGEYLALCVSLEDLAVKSKNVKTSVLAECLSQATERFLDANKNPGRKTGQLDNRGSHFYLALFWAEALAKQTKSDALKSQFSRIAAELAANETIIVNELIKCQGAGVDIGGYFRPDPEKVEKVMRPSAIFNAILTLGANW
;
A
#
# COMPACT_ATOMS: atom_id res chain seq x y z
N MET A 1 -21.64 -2.41 9.20
CA MET A 1 -20.85 -2.35 10.47
C MET A 1 -19.47 -1.82 10.10
N ALA A 2 -18.90 -0.89 10.90
CA ALA A 2 -17.66 -0.20 10.57
C ALA A 2 -16.43 -1.13 10.53
N ASN A 3 -15.50 -0.92 9.60
CA ASN A 3 -14.20 -1.61 9.55
C ASN A 3 -13.29 -1.08 10.69
N LYS A 4 -13.18 -1.83 11.78
CA LYS A 4 -12.17 -1.59 12.83
C LYS A 4 -10.80 -2.08 12.34
N ILE A 5 -9.71 -1.53 12.89
CA ILE A 5 -8.35 -2.01 12.66
C ILE A 5 -8.24 -3.42 13.22
N ASP A 6 -8.05 -4.41 12.35
CA ASP A 6 -7.98 -5.80 12.77
C ASP A 6 -6.60 -6.15 13.32
N VAL A 7 -6.56 -6.81 14.48
CA VAL A 7 -5.31 -7.24 15.13
C VAL A 7 -5.33 -8.75 15.27
N SER A 8 -4.40 -9.42 14.59
CA SER A 8 -4.42 -10.89 14.49
C SER A 8 -3.97 -11.58 15.77
N ASN A 9 -3.03 -10.99 16.50
CA ASN A 9 -2.45 -11.58 17.71
C ASN A 9 -2.92 -10.88 18.99
N PRO A 10 -3.10 -11.63 20.09
CA PRO A 10 -3.61 -11.05 21.32
C PRO A 10 -2.59 -10.17 22.03
N ILE A 11 -3.11 -9.22 22.81
CA ILE A 11 -2.37 -8.54 23.88
C ILE A 11 -2.83 -9.04 25.25
N VAL A 12 -2.01 -8.84 26.28
CA VAL A 12 -2.38 -9.11 27.67
C VAL A 12 -2.76 -7.80 28.36
N GLU A 13 -4.02 -7.66 28.75
CA GLU A 13 -4.52 -6.54 29.55
C GLU A 13 -4.48 -6.93 31.03
N LEU A 14 -3.77 -6.14 31.83
CA LEU A 14 -3.66 -6.31 33.28
C LEU A 14 -4.39 -5.16 33.97
N ASP A 15 -5.57 -5.43 34.52
CA ASP A 15 -6.40 -4.44 35.20
C ASP A 15 -5.88 -4.16 36.63
N GLY A 16 -6.31 -3.04 37.21
CA GLY A 16 -5.80 -2.51 38.47
C GLY A 16 -6.87 -2.22 39.53
N ASP A 17 -6.54 -1.33 40.46
CA ASP A 17 -7.39 -1.00 41.61
C ASP A 17 -8.22 0.31 41.40
N GLU A 18 -9.41 0.33 42.00
CA GLU A 18 -10.29 1.50 42.27
C GLU A 18 -10.40 2.59 41.17
N ALA A 19 -9.89 3.80 41.45
CA ALA A 19 -10.07 4.99 40.61
C ALA A 19 -9.35 4.87 39.28
N THR A 20 -8.16 4.23 39.26
CA THR A 20 -7.40 3.99 38.02
C THR A 20 -8.07 2.97 37.12
N ARG A 21 -8.72 1.95 37.70
CA ARG A 21 -9.56 0.99 36.97
C ARG A 21 -10.70 1.65 36.20
N THR A 22 -11.33 2.67 36.79
CA THR A 22 -12.40 3.44 36.13
C THR A 22 -11.86 4.23 34.93
N VAL A 23 -10.72 4.91 35.09
CA VAL A 23 -10.05 5.63 34.00
C VAL A 23 -9.60 4.67 32.89
N TRP A 24 -9.06 3.52 33.26
CA TRP A 24 -8.62 2.46 32.34
C TRP A 24 -9.77 1.98 31.46
N LYS A 25 -10.95 1.78 32.05
CA LYS A 25 -12.18 1.43 31.34
C LYS A 25 -12.57 2.49 30.32
N PHE A 26 -12.59 3.78 30.69
CA PHE A 26 -12.94 4.86 29.76
C PHE A 26 -11.99 4.92 28.57
N ILE A 27 -10.68 4.79 28.80
CA ILE A 27 -9.69 4.75 27.72
C ILE A 27 -10.00 3.59 26.77
N LYS A 28 -10.23 2.39 27.30
CA LYS A 28 -10.53 1.23 26.46
C LYS A 28 -11.81 1.42 25.64
N GLU A 29 -12.89 1.87 26.27
CA GLU A 29 -14.21 2.00 25.65
C GLU A 29 -14.32 3.17 24.68
N LYS A 30 -13.62 4.27 24.92
CA LYS A 30 -13.72 5.50 24.11
C LYS A 30 -12.57 5.67 23.12
N LEU A 31 -11.35 5.30 23.51
CA LEU A 31 -10.16 5.52 22.70
C LEU A 31 -9.69 4.26 21.95
N ILE A 32 -9.92 3.04 22.44
CA ILE A 32 -9.32 1.82 21.84
C ILE A 32 -10.34 0.99 21.04
N LEU A 33 -11.32 0.38 21.71
CA LEU A 33 -12.25 -0.58 21.11
C LEU A 33 -13.20 -0.02 20.04
N PRO A 34 -13.49 1.30 19.98
CA PRO A 34 -14.22 1.87 18.85
C PRO A 34 -13.45 1.81 17.53
N TYR A 35 -12.11 1.81 17.59
CA TYR A 35 -11.24 1.91 16.42
C TYR A 35 -10.51 0.59 16.10
N VAL A 36 -10.27 -0.25 17.11
CA VAL A 36 -9.45 -1.47 16.99
C VAL A 36 -10.27 -2.72 17.34
N ASN A 37 -10.21 -3.75 16.50
CA ASN A 37 -10.64 -5.10 16.82
C ASN A 37 -9.47 -5.85 17.45
N LEU A 38 -9.41 -5.83 18.78
CA LEU A 38 -8.26 -6.25 19.56
C LEU A 38 -8.57 -7.54 20.34
N PRO A 39 -7.91 -8.67 20.03
CA PRO A 39 -7.98 -9.84 20.89
C PRO A 39 -7.24 -9.55 22.21
N VAL A 40 -7.95 -9.67 23.34
CA VAL A 40 -7.41 -9.34 24.67
C VAL A 40 -7.45 -10.57 25.58
N LYS A 41 -6.30 -10.87 26.21
CA LYS A 41 -6.22 -11.77 27.36
C LYS A 41 -6.22 -10.94 28.64
N TYR A 42 -7.33 -10.97 29.35
CA TYR A 42 -7.56 -10.13 30.52
C TYR A 42 -7.14 -10.83 31.82
N PHE A 43 -6.46 -10.11 32.71
CA PHE A 43 -6.15 -10.52 34.08
C PHE A 43 -6.47 -9.39 35.06
N ASP A 44 -7.14 -9.73 36.15
CA ASP A 44 -7.46 -8.78 37.22
C ASP A 44 -6.34 -8.81 38.28
N LEU A 45 -5.53 -7.74 38.36
CA LEU A 45 -4.47 -7.62 39.36
C LEU A 45 -4.87 -6.78 40.57
N ALA A 46 -6.17 -6.49 40.76
CA ALA A 46 -6.64 -5.84 41.96
C ALA A 46 -6.24 -6.63 43.22
N ILE A 47 -5.98 -5.93 44.32
CA ILE A 47 -5.45 -6.52 45.55
C ILE A 47 -6.33 -7.65 46.07
N GLU A 48 -7.66 -7.51 45.98
CA GLU A 48 -8.61 -8.55 46.37
C GLU A 48 -8.41 -9.87 45.60
N ASN A 49 -8.19 -9.78 44.29
CA ASN A 49 -8.00 -10.96 43.45
C ASN A 49 -6.60 -11.57 43.64
N ARG A 50 -5.58 -10.75 43.86
CA ARG A 50 -4.23 -11.23 44.21
C ARG A 50 -4.25 -11.98 45.54
N ILE A 51 -4.93 -11.47 46.56
CA ILE A 51 -5.12 -12.16 47.85
C ILE A 51 -5.85 -13.49 47.63
N LYS A 52 -6.97 -13.47 46.89
CA LYS A 52 -7.79 -14.66 46.62
C LYS A 52 -7.03 -15.77 45.90
N THR A 53 -6.11 -15.40 45.01
CA THR A 53 -5.33 -16.35 44.19
C THR A 53 -3.96 -16.67 44.77
N GLU A 54 -3.63 -16.18 45.96
CA GLU A 54 -2.27 -16.27 46.54
C GLU A 54 -1.19 -15.78 45.55
N ASP A 55 -1.50 -14.68 44.82
CA ASP A 55 -0.68 -14.05 43.78
C ASP A 55 -0.35 -14.96 42.58
N ALA A 56 -1.07 -16.07 42.38
CA ALA A 56 -0.95 -16.91 41.19
C ALA A 56 -1.32 -16.14 39.92
N VAL A 57 -2.32 -15.25 39.98
CA VAL A 57 -2.76 -14.42 38.85
C VAL A 57 -1.63 -13.57 38.26
N THR A 58 -0.70 -13.07 39.09
CA THR A 58 0.46 -12.28 38.66
C THR A 58 1.47 -13.12 37.87
N LEU A 59 1.66 -14.40 38.25
CA LEU A 59 2.52 -15.32 37.49
C LEU A 59 1.89 -15.75 36.17
N GLU A 60 0.59 -16.02 36.19
CA GLU A 60 -0.16 -16.40 34.99
C GLU A 60 -0.16 -15.26 33.97
N ALA A 61 -0.35 -14.02 34.44
CA ALA A 61 -0.17 -12.79 33.67
C ALA A 61 1.23 -12.70 33.05
N ALA A 62 2.29 -12.87 33.85
CA ALA A 62 3.67 -12.86 33.36
C ALA A 62 3.91 -13.93 32.27
N ALA A 63 3.42 -15.15 32.49
CA ALA A 63 3.52 -16.24 31.51
C ALA A 63 2.72 -15.93 30.24
N ALA A 64 1.56 -15.29 30.36
CA ALA A 64 0.76 -14.85 29.22
C ALA A 64 1.48 -13.76 28.42
N ILE A 65 2.12 -12.79 29.09
CA ILE A 65 2.91 -11.74 28.43
C ILE A 65 4.06 -12.37 27.66
N LYS A 66 4.83 -13.30 28.24
CA LYS A 66 5.91 -13.99 27.51
C LYS A 66 5.41 -14.73 26.27
N ARG A 67 4.20 -15.31 26.31
CA ARG A 67 3.58 -15.98 25.16
C ARG A 67 3.06 -15.01 24.10
N CYS A 68 2.43 -13.91 24.51
CA CYS A 68 1.80 -12.95 23.59
C CYS A 68 2.74 -11.81 23.19
N GLN A 69 3.89 -11.69 23.86
CA GLN A 69 4.95 -10.69 23.73
C GLN A 69 4.55 -9.24 24.09
N VAL A 70 3.28 -8.97 24.38
CA VAL A 70 2.78 -7.62 24.71
C VAL A 70 1.88 -7.68 25.94
N GLY A 71 2.27 -6.97 27.00
CA GLY A 71 1.47 -6.71 28.19
C GLY A 71 1.19 -5.22 28.36
N ILE A 72 -0.02 -4.87 28.76
CA ILE A 72 -0.43 -3.50 29.05
C ILE A 72 -1.08 -3.49 30.43
N LYS A 73 -0.53 -2.71 31.36
CA LYS A 73 -0.85 -2.81 32.78
C LYS A 73 -1.32 -1.49 33.38
N CYS A 74 -2.47 -1.54 34.02
CA CYS A 74 -2.99 -0.49 34.89
C CYS A 74 -2.20 -0.41 36.20
N SER A 75 -2.31 0.71 36.92
CA SER A 75 -1.69 0.89 38.23
C SER A 75 -2.37 0.01 39.30
N THR A 76 -1.58 -0.46 40.27
CA THR A 76 -2.01 -1.38 41.33
C THR A 76 -1.59 -0.87 42.69
N MET A 77 -2.35 -1.15 43.74
CA MET A 77 -2.06 -0.80 45.13
C MET A 77 -0.70 -1.36 45.60
N GLU A 78 0.07 -0.53 46.30
CA GLU A 78 1.22 -0.97 47.08
C GLU A 78 0.75 -1.52 48.44
N ILE A 79 1.42 -2.56 48.93
CA ILE A 79 1.05 -3.23 50.18
C ILE A 79 1.95 -2.65 51.28
N ASP A 80 1.37 -1.87 52.19
CA ASP A 80 2.06 -1.32 53.36
C ASP A 80 1.90 -2.21 54.61
N GLU A 81 2.61 -1.88 55.69
CA GLU A 81 2.56 -2.64 56.95
C GLU A 81 1.16 -2.61 57.60
N ALA A 82 0.38 -1.56 57.38
CA ALA A 82 -0.98 -1.45 57.90
C ALA A 82 -1.91 -2.47 57.20
N LEU A 83 -1.84 -2.55 55.88
CA LEU A 83 -2.59 -3.50 55.05
C LEU A 83 -2.17 -4.94 55.35
N VAL A 84 -0.87 -5.19 55.58
CA VAL A 84 -0.34 -6.50 56.00
C VAL A 84 -1.00 -7.04 57.27
N ASN A 85 -1.39 -6.15 58.19
CA ASN A 85 -2.00 -6.55 59.46
C ASN A 85 -3.45 -7.04 59.34
N GLU A 86 -4.07 -6.92 58.15
CA GLU A 86 -5.36 -7.54 57.86
C GLU A 86 -5.26 -9.09 57.85
N LYS A 87 -6.29 -9.76 58.38
CA LYS A 87 -6.30 -11.23 58.56
C LYS A 87 -6.11 -12.00 57.24
N SER A 88 -6.58 -11.45 56.12
CA SER A 88 -6.48 -12.00 54.77
C SER A 88 -5.03 -12.02 54.25
N LEU A 89 -4.32 -10.89 54.39
CA LEU A 89 -2.91 -10.76 53.99
C LEU A 89 -1.96 -11.54 54.91
N ARG A 90 -2.22 -11.60 56.22
CA ARG A 90 -1.51 -12.50 57.15
C ARG A 90 -1.67 -13.99 56.82
N ARG A 91 -2.80 -14.39 56.23
CA ARG A 91 -3.01 -15.78 55.79
C ARG A 91 -2.19 -16.09 54.55
N MET A 92 -2.19 -15.19 53.56
CA MET A 92 -1.35 -15.30 52.36
C MET A 92 0.15 -15.33 52.72
N TRP A 93 0.57 -14.51 53.70
CA TRP A 93 1.93 -14.49 54.27
C TRP A 93 2.40 -15.87 54.77
N LYS A 94 1.50 -16.65 55.36
CA LYS A 94 1.82 -17.96 55.98
C LYS A 94 1.57 -19.15 55.04
N SER A 95 1.24 -18.91 53.77
CA SER A 95 0.97 -20.00 52.82
C SER A 95 2.26 -20.74 52.43
N ALA A 96 2.21 -22.08 52.45
CA ALA A 96 3.34 -22.93 52.07
C ALA A 96 3.59 -22.98 50.54
N THR A 97 2.66 -22.45 49.74
CA THR A 97 2.75 -22.35 48.27
C THR A 97 3.48 -21.08 47.81
N VAL A 98 3.61 -20.09 48.69
CA VAL A 98 4.35 -18.85 48.45
C VAL A 98 5.81 -19.07 48.86
N PHE A 99 6.63 -19.44 47.88
CA PHE A 99 8.03 -19.83 48.06
C PHE A 99 8.97 -18.77 48.66
N ASP A 100 8.54 -17.51 48.74
CA ASP A 100 9.37 -16.38 49.17
C ASP A 100 8.56 -15.39 50.01
N ARG A 101 9.01 -15.11 51.25
CA ARG A 101 8.42 -14.10 52.16
C ARG A 101 8.36 -12.72 51.50
N GLU A 102 9.29 -12.40 50.60
CA GLU A 102 9.34 -11.13 49.87
C GLU A 102 8.29 -11.04 48.76
N ARG A 103 7.83 -12.17 48.21
CA ARG A 103 6.87 -12.17 47.09
C ARG A 103 5.44 -11.83 47.53
N ALA A 104 5.04 -12.23 48.73
CA ALA A 104 3.71 -11.93 49.26
C ALA A 104 3.47 -10.42 49.51
N LEU A 105 4.55 -9.66 49.68
CA LEU A 105 4.53 -8.23 50.06
C LEU A 105 4.88 -7.28 48.90
N ARG A 106 5.36 -7.82 47.77
CA ARG A 106 5.72 -6.99 46.60
C ARG A 106 4.49 -6.50 45.86
N SER A 107 4.60 -5.28 45.33
CA SER A 107 3.68 -4.79 44.30
C SER A 107 3.71 -5.71 43.08
N ALA A 108 2.58 -5.85 42.39
CA ALA A 108 2.48 -6.65 41.17
C ALA A 108 3.51 -6.21 40.12
N SER A 109 3.82 -4.91 40.05
CA SER A 109 4.84 -4.33 39.17
C SER A 109 6.22 -4.94 39.40
N SER A 110 6.66 -5.07 40.66
CA SER A 110 7.98 -5.61 41.00
C SER A 110 8.12 -7.07 40.55
N THR A 111 7.09 -7.88 40.80
CA THR A 111 7.06 -9.29 40.37
C THR A 111 7.07 -9.41 38.84
N LEU A 112 6.22 -8.65 38.15
CA LEU A 112 6.15 -8.66 36.68
C LEU A 112 7.48 -8.23 36.05
N ARG A 113 8.04 -7.09 36.46
CA ARG A 113 9.34 -6.58 36.00
C ARG A 113 10.45 -7.61 36.18
N SER A 114 10.54 -8.22 37.37
CA SER A 114 11.55 -9.23 37.66
C SER A 114 11.41 -10.47 36.76
N LEU A 115 10.19 -10.84 36.38
CA LEU A 115 9.93 -11.97 35.48
C LEU A 115 10.10 -11.63 34.00
N MET A 116 9.86 -10.37 33.60
CA MET A 116 10.10 -9.88 32.24
C MET A 116 11.59 -9.73 31.93
N GLU A 117 12.43 -9.55 32.95
CA GLU A 117 13.88 -9.35 32.82
C GLU A 117 14.21 -8.04 32.07
N GLY A 118 15.51 -7.73 31.91
CA GLY A 118 15.94 -6.58 31.11
C GLY A 118 15.94 -5.25 31.86
N ALA A 119 15.26 -4.25 31.29
CA ALA A 119 15.26 -2.86 31.75
C ALA A 119 13.84 -2.26 31.73
N ASN A 120 13.52 -1.46 32.75
CA ASN A 120 12.38 -0.56 32.75
C ASN A 120 12.81 0.82 32.29
N PHE A 121 12.21 1.34 31.22
CA PHE A 121 12.48 2.65 30.67
C PHE A 121 11.38 3.61 31.08
N ARG A 122 11.78 4.71 31.70
CA ARG A 122 10.89 5.79 32.08
C ARG A 122 11.30 7.05 31.33
N ALA A 123 10.35 7.60 30.58
CA ALA A 123 10.57 8.75 29.71
C ALA A 123 9.52 9.83 29.98
N PRO A 124 9.90 11.13 29.97
CA PRO A 124 8.96 12.23 30.12
C PRO A 124 8.12 12.42 28.85
N ILE A 125 6.85 12.77 29.03
CA ILE A 125 5.94 13.19 27.97
C ILE A 125 6.09 14.70 27.79
N LEU A 126 6.65 15.12 26.67
CA LEU A 126 6.97 16.52 26.42
C LEU A 126 5.75 17.29 25.93
N THR A 127 5.46 18.41 26.60
CA THR A 127 4.44 19.38 26.20
C THR A 127 5.07 20.78 26.28
N LYS A 128 4.72 21.69 25.38
CA LYS A 128 5.24 23.07 25.36
C LYS A 128 4.50 23.94 26.37
N SER A 129 3.24 23.64 26.60
CA SER A 129 2.34 24.39 27.49
C SER A 129 2.54 24.11 28.99
N ILE A 130 3.33 23.08 29.36
CA ILE A 130 3.67 22.78 30.75
C ILE A 130 5.15 23.14 30.99
N PRO A 131 5.45 24.11 31.87
CA PRO A 131 6.82 24.52 32.11
C PRO A 131 7.63 23.43 32.84
N GLN A 132 8.87 23.24 32.40
CA GLN A 132 9.83 22.37 33.07
C GLN A 132 10.40 23.05 34.33
N VAL A 133 10.70 22.28 35.36
CA VAL A 133 11.37 22.78 36.57
C VAL A 133 12.84 23.08 36.26
N ILE A 134 13.48 22.25 35.43
CA ILE A 134 14.85 22.44 34.96
C ILE A 134 14.79 22.88 33.50
N SER A 135 14.92 24.20 33.27
CA SER A 135 14.70 24.83 31.96
C SER A 135 15.70 24.43 30.87
N SER A 136 16.85 23.86 31.23
CA SER A 136 17.84 23.38 30.26
C SER A 136 17.42 22.07 29.58
N TRP A 137 16.50 21.30 30.14
CA TRP A 137 16.13 19.95 29.69
C TRP A 137 15.18 19.95 28.48
N THR A 138 15.67 20.42 27.34
CA THR A 138 14.87 20.55 26.10
C THR A 138 14.62 19.23 25.34
N LYS A 139 15.38 18.17 25.62
CA LYS A 139 15.25 16.82 25.05
C LYS A 139 15.01 15.80 26.17
N PRO A 140 14.34 14.66 25.90
CA PRO A 140 14.01 13.71 26.96
C PRO A 140 15.27 13.07 27.54
N ILE A 141 15.28 12.90 28.87
CA ILE A 141 16.23 12.05 29.59
C ILE A 141 15.48 10.77 29.92
N ILE A 142 15.93 9.64 29.38
CA ILE A 142 15.24 8.37 29.57
C ILE A 142 16.00 7.57 30.61
N VAL A 143 15.38 7.31 31.75
CA VAL A 143 16.01 6.49 32.78
C VAL A 143 15.73 5.02 32.47
N ALA A 144 16.79 4.26 32.23
CA ALA A 144 16.74 2.81 32.08
C ALA A 144 17.13 2.17 33.42
N ARG A 145 16.12 1.72 34.16
CA ARG A 145 16.25 1.10 35.47
C ARG A 145 16.42 -0.41 35.31
N HIS A 146 17.46 -0.95 35.95
CA HIS A 146 17.60 -2.40 36.08
C HIS A 146 16.46 -2.99 36.92
N VAL A 147 15.84 -4.08 36.45
CA VAL A 147 14.63 -4.66 37.07
C VAL A 147 14.90 -5.80 38.06
N TYR A 148 16.17 -6.04 38.42
CA TYR A 148 16.56 -7.18 39.27
C TYR A 148 17.64 -6.80 40.30
N GLY A 149 17.68 -7.55 41.41
CA GLY A 149 18.71 -7.43 42.44
C GLY A 149 18.68 -6.11 43.21
N ASP A 150 19.85 -5.74 43.76
CA ASP A 150 20.08 -4.49 44.50
C ASP A 150 19.22 -4.39 45.78
N GLN A 151 18.88 -3.18 46.24
CA GLN A 151 18.16 -2.99 47.51
C GLN A 151 16.76 -3.64 47.51
N TYR A 152 16.14 -3.81 46.33
CA TYR A 152 14.82 -4.44 46.19
C TYR A 152 14.80 -5.95 46.41
N ARG A 153 15.98 -6.57 46.48
CA ARG A 153 16.17 -7.99 46.81
C ARG A 153 17.25 -8.17 47.88
N ALA A 154 17.55 -7.11 48.62
CA ALA A 154 18.52 -7.17 49.69
C ALA A 154 17.92 -7.89 50.89
N THR A 155 18.76 -8.64 51.60
CA THR A 155 18.41 -9.12 52.92
C THR A 155 19.00 -8.16 53.94
N ASP A 156 18.14 -7.52 54.72
CA ASP A 156 18.53 -6.64 55.82
C ASP A 156 18.15 -7.27 57.17
N ILE A 157 18.99 -7.02 58.17
CA ILE A 157 18.80 -7.55 59.51
C ILE A 157 19.20 -6.51 60.56
N ARG A 158 18.49 -6.51 61.68
CA ARG A 158 18.97 -5.88 62.92
C ARG A 158 19.94 -6.83 63.60
N VAL A 159 21.12 -6.34 63.91
CA VAL A 159 22.20 -7.10 64.55
C VAL A 159 22.24 -6.75 66.03
N GLU A 160 22.27 -7.78 66.88
CA GLU A 160 22.37 -7.61 68.33
C GLU A 160 23.76 -7.10 68.74
N LYS A 161 23.89 -6.66 69.99
CA LYS A 161 25.17 -6.20 70.53
C LYS A 161 26.22 -7.32 70.52
N ASP A 162 27.48 -6.92 70.40
CA ASP A 162 28.66 -7.80 70.52
C ASP A 162 28.68 -8.97 69.51
N CYS A 163 28.11 -8.75 68.31
CA CYS A 163 28.01 -9.75 67.25
C CYS A 163 29.02 -9.50 66.12
N LYS A 164 29.64 -10.57 65.61
CA LYS A 164 30.48 -10.53 64.40
C LYS A 164 29.64 -10.79 63.16
N TYR A 165 29.77 -9.95 62.13
CA TYR A 165 29.11 -10.14 60.84
C TYR A 165 30.09 -10.62 59.77
N GLN A 166 29.74 -11.75 59.16
CA GLN A 166 30.52 -12.41 58.11
C GLN A 166 29.63 -12.76 56.92
N ILE A 167 30.18 -12.68 55.72
CA ILE A 167 29.54 -13.19 54.49
C ILE A 167 30.22 -14.51 54.13
N THR A 168 29.44 -15.59 53.98
CA THR A 168 29.97 -16.91 53.65
C THR A 168 29.47 -17.37 52.27
N LEU A 169 30.40 -17.67 51.36
CA LEU A 169 30.13 -18.25 50.06
C LEU A 169 30.36 -19.76 50.11
N THR A 170 29.33 -20.56 49.78
CA THR A 170 29.41 -22.02 49.79
C THR A 170 29.23 -22.56 48.36
N PRO A 171 30.32 -22.95 47.67
CA PRO A 171 30.23 -23.56 46.35
C PRO A 171 29.51 -24.91 46.40
N LYS A 172 28.75 -25.25 45.36
CA LYS A 172 28.15 -26.59 45.24
C LYS A 172 29.26 -27.63 45.09
N GLY A 173 29.49 -28.45 46.12
CA GLY A 173 30.52 -29.49 46.14
C GLY A 173 31.93 -29.02 46.54
N GLY A 174 32.09 -27.81 47.09
CA GLY A 174 33.37 -27.29 47.56
C GLY A 174 33.29 -26.71 48.98
N PRO A 175 34.44 -26.40 49.62
CA PRO A 175 34.47 -25.82 50.96
C PRO A 175 33.92 -24.38 50.96
N ALA A 176 33.20 -24.03 52.04
CA ALA A 176 32.72 -22.68 52.25
C ALA A 176 33.88 -21.70 52.49
N LYS A 177 33.75 -20.48 51.98
CA LYS A 177 34.70 -19.37 52.17
C LYS A 177 33.99 -18.20 52.85
N SER A 178 34.46 -17.82 54.04
CA SER A 178 33.91 -16.70 54.81
C SER A 178 34.76 -15.44 54.66
N TYR A 179 34.10 -14.29 54.65
CA TYR A 179 34.67 -12.96 54.58
C TYR A 179 34.20 -12.16 55.79
N ASP A 180 35.14 -11.66 56.59
CA ASP A 180 34.84 -10.80 57.73
C ASP A 180 34.41 -9.41 57.23
N VAL A 181 33.24 -8.94 57.67
CA VAL A 181 32.72 -7.62 57.29
C VAL A 181 33.01 -6.62 58.40
N CYS A 182 32.47 -6.85 59.60
CA CYS A 182 32.70 -6.01 60.77
C CYS A 182 32.32 -6.73 62.07
N ASP A 183 32.83 -6.20 63.19
CA ASP A 183 32.38 -6.55 64.54
C ASP A 183 31.47 -5.43 65.08
N PHE A 184 30.25 -5.79 65.47
CA PHE A 184 29.31 -4.86 66.11
C PHE A 184 29.58 -4.81 67.61
N GLY A 185 29.81 -3.61 68.15
CA GLY A 185 30.02 -3.40 69.59
C GLY A 185 28.71 -3.37 70.41
N GLU A 186 28.78 -2.79 71.60
CA GLU A 186 27.68 -2.82 72.60
C GLU A 186 26.37 -2.17 72.12
N ALA A 187 26.41 -1.29 71.12
CA ALA A 187 25.24 -0.64 70.54
C ALA A 187 24.48 -1.53 69.55
N GLY A 188 25.02 -2.69 69.17
CA GLY A 188 24.52 -3.50 68.05
C GLY A 188 24.55 -2.70 66.74
N GLY A 189 23.67 -3.05 65.81
CA GLY A 189 23.53 -2.29 64.57
C GLY A 189 22.56 -2.89 63.57
N VAL A 190 22.83 -2.62 62.29
CA VAL A 190 22.10 -3.18 61.15
C VAL A 190 23.10 -3.68 60.11
N ALA A 191 22.74 -4.74 59.40
CA ALA A 191 23.54 -5.28 58.30
C ALA A 191 22.64 -5.53 57.08
N MET A 192 23.22 -5.39 55.88
CA MET A 192 22.51 -5.57 54.62
C MET A 192 23.41 -6.33 53.63
N ALA A 193 22.85 -7.34 52.96
CA ALA A 193 23.50 -8.06 51.89
C ALA A 193 22.74 -7.87 50.57
N MET A 194 23.43 -7.36 49.54
CA MET A 194 22.89 -7.09 48.20
C MET A 194 23.60 -7.98 47.17
N TYR A 195 22.87 -8.42 46.14
CA TYR A 195 23.43 -9.29 45.10
C TYR A 195 22.87 -8.97 43.71
N ASN A 196 23.56 -9.45 42.69
CA ASN A 196 23.06 -9.55 41.32
C ASN A 196 23.69 -10.77 40.64
N SER A 197 23.22 -11.11 39.45
CA SER A 197 23.74 -12.23 38.65
C SER A 197 24.11 -11.76 37.26
N ASN A 198 25.20 -12.29 36.69
CA ASN A 198 25.70 -11.88 35.38
C ASN A 198 24.65 -11.96 34.29
N ASP A 199 23.81 -13.01 34.25
CA ASP A 199 22.76 -13.14 33.22
C ASP A 199 21.73 -12.00 33.27
N ARG A 200 21.44 -11.48 34.47
CA ARG A 200 20.52 -10.35 34.66
C ARG A 200 21.17 -9.04 34.23
N ILE A 201 22.46 -8.86 34.51
CA ILE A 201 23.24 -7.71 34.06
C ILE A 201 23.35 -7.71 32.53
N LYS A 202 23.63 -8.87 31.92
CA LYS A 202 23.66 -9.04 30.46
C LYS A 202 22.32 -8.68 29.84
N GLY A 203 21.23 -9.22 30.40
CA GLY A 203 19.88 -8.89 29.95
C GLY A 203 19.58 -7.39 30.02
N PHE A 204 20.00 -6.73 31.09
CA PHE A 204 19.89 -5.28 31.24
C PHE A 204 20.64 -4.51 30.16
N ALA A 205 21.87 -4.92 29.84
CA ALA A 205 22.67 -4.32 28.76
C ALA A 205 21.99 -4.47 27.39
N HIS A 206 21.54 -5.69 27.03
CA HIS A 206 20.84 -5.94 25.76
C HIS A 206 19.60 -5.07 25.61
N SER A 207 18.75 -5.00 26.64
CA SER A 207 17.56 -4.15 26.61
C SER A 207 17.92 -2.68 26.41
N CYS A 208 18.94 -2.16 27.11
CA CYS A 208 19.40 -0.79 26.96
C CYS A 208 19.88 -0.50 25.53
N PHE A 209 20.73 -1.36 24.96
CA PHE A 209 21.29 -1.14 23.63
C PHE A 209 20.28 -1.34 22.49
N GLN A 210 19.36 -2.29 22.63
CA GLN A 210 18.27 -2.48 21.66
C GLN A 210 17.34 -1.26 21.64
N TYR A 211 16.92 -0.78 22.81
CA TYR A 211 16.05 0.39 22.90
C TYR A 211 16.75 1.65 22.38
N ALA A 212 18.04 1.81 22.69
CA ALA A 212 18.87 2.91 22.18
C ALA A 212 18.94 2.96 20.66
N LEU A 213 19.08 1.81 19.98
CA LEU A 213 19.06 1.74 18.52
C LEU A 213 17.69 2.07 17.95
N GLU A 214 16.62 1.69 18.65
CA GLU A 214 15.25 1.96 18.23
C GLU A 214 14.93 3.46 18.26
N ILE A 215 15.31 4.16 19.33
CA ILE A 215 15.03 5.60 19.48
C ILE A 215 16.18 6.50 19.01
N LYS A 216 17.33 5.90 18.62
CA LYS A 216 18.57 6.56 18.19
C LYS A 216 19.17 7.50 19.25
N PHE A 217 19.23 7.05 20.50
CA PHE A 217 19.82 7.82 21.60
C PHE A 217 21.12 7.15 22.11
N PRO A 218 22.15 7.92 22.52
CA PRO A 218 23.31 7.36 23.18
C PRO A 218 22.96 6.80 24.58
N VAL A 219 23.77 5.86 25.06
CA VAL A 219 23.57 5.19 26.36
C VAL A 219 24.70 5.55 27.32
N TYR A 220 24.33 5.97 28.53
CA TYR A 220 25.24 6.20 29.64
C TYR A 220 24.94 5.22 30.78
N LEU A 221 25.85 4.28 31.04
CA LEU A 221 25.80 3.49 32.27
C LEU A 221 26.42 4.30 33.41
N SER A 222 25.76 4.35 34.57
CA SER A 222 26.34 4.97 35.75
C SER A 222 26.39 4.06 36.96
N THR A 223 27.56 4.05 37.61
CA THR A 223 27.85 3.22 38.78
C THR A 223 28.77 3.95 39.77
N LYS A 224 29.15 3.28 40.86
CA LYS A 224 30.16 3.68 41.85
C LYS A 224 31.33 2.68 41.86
N GLU A 225 31.77 2.24 40.68
CA GLU A 225 32.81 1.22 40.48
C GLU A 225 34.15 1.55 41.16
N LEU A 226 34.49 2.83 41.34
CA LEU A 226 35.70 3.23 42.09
C LEU A 226 35.64 2.83 43.58
N THR A 227 34.43 2.72 44.14
CA THR A 227 34.17 2.31 45.54
C THR A 227 33.77 0.85 45.62
N LEU A 228 32.88 0.39 44.73
CA LEU A 228 32.36 -0.97 44.67
C LEU A 228 33.00 -1.74 43.50
N ARG A 229 34.31 -1.98 43.59
CA ARG A 229 35.12 -2.51 42.47
C ARG A 229 34.58 -3.81 41.90
N ASP A 230 34.20 -4.76 42.75
CA ASP A 230 33.73 -6.06 42.27
C ASP A 230 32.26 -6.00 41.82
N TYR A 231 31.38 -5.41 42.64
CA TYR A 231 29.94 -5.37 42.35
C TYR A 231 29.63 -4.46 41.16
N ASP A 232 30.01 -3.18 41.23
CA ASP A 232 29.73 -2.21 40.17
C ASP A 232 30.70 -2.35 39.00
N GLY A 233 31.94 -2.79 39.23
CA GLY A 233 32.87 -3.08 38.14
C GLY A 233 32.40 -4.23 37.25
N THR A 234 31.68 -5.22 37.80
CA THR A 234 31.05 -6.28 36.98
C THR A 234 30.00 -5.71 36.02
N PHE A 235 29.21 -4.71 36.43
CA PHE A 235 28.27 -4.04 35.52
C PHE A 235 29.00 -3.34 34.36
N VAL A 236 30.08 -2.63 34.67
CA VAL A 236 30.90 -1.92 33.67
C VAL A 236 31.51 -2.92 32.68
N GLN A 237 32.13 -3.99 33.18
CA GLN A 237 32.73 -5.03 32.36
C GLN A 237 31.70 -5.67 31.42
N VAL A 238 30.57 -6.13 31.96
CA VAL A 238 29.55 -6.84 31.17
C VAL A 238 28.94 -5.92 30.10
N PHE A 239 28.63 -4.66 30.42
CA PHE A 239 28.10 -3.73 29.43
C PHE A 239 29.13 -3.44 28.32
N GLN A 240 30.40 -3.24 28.68
CA GLN A 240 31.46 -2.98 27.72
C GLN A 240 31.67 -4.18 26.78
N GLU A 241 31.75 -5.39 27.33
CA GLU A 241 31.91 -6.63 26.56
C GLU A 241 30.76 -6.82 25.55
N ILE A 242 29.51 -6.64 25.99
CA ILE A 242 28.33 -6.75 25.10
C ILE A 242 28.35 -5.65 24.04
N PHE A 243 28.67 -4.42 24.42
CA PHE A 243 28.70 -3.31 23.47
C PHE A 243 29.72 -3.58 22.35
N GLU A 244 30.96 -3.92 22.72
CA GLU A 244 32.04 -4.16 21.77
C GLU A 244 31.76 -5.37 20.86
N SER A 245 31.24 -6.46 21.42
CA SER A 245 31.03 -7.69 20.67
C SER A 245 29.80 -7.68 19.76
N GLU A 246 28.72 -6.97 20.13
CA GLU A 246 27.42 -7.14 19.45
C GLU A 246 26.75 -5.84 18.94
N TYR A 247 27.12 -4.67 19.48
CA TYR A 247 26.38 -3.42 19.24
C TYR A 247 27.23 -2.29 18.65
N LYS A 248 28.55 -2.33 18.78
CA LYS A 248 29.45 -1.26 18.33
C LYS A 248 29.20 -0.86 16.87
N ASP A 249 29.23 -1.81 15.95
CA ASP A 249 29.00 -1.55 14.52
C ASP A 249 27.61 -0.96 14.24
N LYS A 250 26.59 -1.36 15.01
CA LYS A 250 25.22 -0.87 14.86
C LYS A 250 25.10 0.57 15.37
N PHE A 251 25.76 0.86 16.49
CA PHE A 251 25.81 2.19 17.09
C PHE A 251 26.59 3.17 16.20
N ASP A 252 27.74 2.74 15.67
CA ASP A 252 28.55 3.54 14.74
C ASP A 252 27.74 3.88 13.47
N LYS A 253 27.00 2.91 12.90
CA LYS A 253 26.09 3.15 11.76
C LYS A 253 24.92 4.09 12.10
N ALA A 254 24.45 4.07 13.35
CA ALA A 254 23.35 4.92 13.80
C ALA A 254 23.80 6.32 14.27
N GLY A 255 25.11 6.56 14.38
CA GLY A 255 25.67 7.83 14.86
C GLY A 255 25.48 8.07 16.36
N ILE A 256 25.37 7.00 17.16
CA ILE A 256 25.21 7.04 18.62
C ILE A 256 26.33 6.27 19.31
N TRP A 257 26.50 6.47 20.62
CA TRP A 257 27.60 5.85 21.38
C TRP A 257 27.13 5.28 22.73
N TYR A 258 27.94 4.40 23.29
CA TYR A 258 27.84 3.94 24.67
C TYR A 258 29.01 4.49 25.48
N GLN A 259 28.75 4.89 26.72
CA GLN A 259 29.79 5.30 27.65
C GLN A 259 29.42 4.94 29.09
N HIS A 260 30.43 4.64 29.91
CA HIS A 260 30.29 4.57 31.37
C HIS A 260 30.82 5.85 32.05
N GLN A 261 30.15 6.27 33.12
CA GLN A 261 30.56 7.37 34.01
C GLN A 261 30.22 7.06 35.47
N THR A 262 30.97 7.60 36.43
CA THR A 262 30.55 7.53 37.84
C THR A 262 29.25 8.30 38.05
N ILE A 263 28.35 7.81 38.89
CA ILE A 263 27.01 8.41 39.07
C ILE A 263 27.08 9.87 39.56
N ASP A 264 28.08 10.25 40.36
CA ASP A 264 28.31 11.64 40.79
C ASP A 264 28.66 12.56 39.61
N LYS A 265 29.51 12.11 38.68
CA LYS A 265 29.80 12.85 37.45
C LYS A 265 28.58 12.92 36.54
N MET A 266 27.83 11.82 36.46
CA MET A 266 26.63 11.76 35.63
C MET A 266 25.53 12.68 36.16
N MET A 267 25.34 12.79 37.47
CA MET A 267 24.45 13.79 38.08
C MET A 267 24.80 15.22 37.63
N ALA A 268 26.08 15.59 37.71
CA ALA A 268 26.54 16.91 37.27
C ALA A 268 26.40 17.12 35.75
N PHE A 269 26.51 16.06 34.94
CA PHE A 269 26.25 16.10 33.51
C PHE A 269 24.76 16.28 33.22
N VAL A 270 23.89 15.46 33.82
CA VAL A 270 22.43 15.49 33.68
C VAL A 270 21.89 16.90 33.95
N MET A 271 22.26 17.51 35.07
CA MET A 271 21.82 18.87 35.44
C MET A 271 22.23 19.96 34.45
N ARG A 272 23.36 19.78 33.75
CA ARG A 272 23.89 20.76 32.77
C ARG A 272 23.54 20.44 31.32
N SER A 273 23.08 19.21 31.05
CA SER A 273 22.78 18.75 29.71
C SER A 273 21.47 19.32 29.19
N SER A 274 21.27 19.25 27.87
CA SER A 274 19.97 19.47 27.26
C SER A 274 19.06 18.23 27.29
N GLY A 275 19.51 17.11 27.89
CA GLY A 275 18.93 15.79 27.71
C GLY A 275 19.28 15.14 26.35
N GLY A 276 18.52 14.12 25.94
CA GLY A 276 18.70 13.42 24.67
C GLY A 276 19.56 12.14 24.78
N PHE A 277 19.44 11.40 25.87
CA PHE A 277 20.19 10.17 26.11
C PHE A 277 19.43 9.19 27.00
N ILE A 278 19.83 7.92 26.97
CA ILE A 278 19.40 6.90 27.93
C ILE A 278 20.41 6.87 29.08
N TRP A 279 19.90 6.97 30.31
CA TRP A 279 20.67 6.87 31.53
C TRP A 279 20.39 5.53 32.22
N ALA A 280 21.29 4.57 32.04
CA ALA A 280 21.21 3.24 32.59
C ALA A 280 21.72 3.21 34.04
N LEU A 281 20.86 2.77 34.95
CA LEU A 281 21.08 2.77 36.39
C LEU A 281 20.68 1.44 37.03
N LYS A 282 21.33 1.11 38.15
CA LYS A 282 20.94 0.00 39.02
C LYS A 282 19.51 0.20 39.56
N ASN A 283 18.95 -0.82 40.17
CA ASN A 283 17.52 -0.86 40.48
C ASN A 283 17.10 0.27 41.44
N TYR A 284 17.84 0.48 42.54
CA TYR A 284 17.56 1.56 43.49
C TYR A 284 17.83 2.95 42.90
N ASP A 285 19.03 3.15 42.34
CA ASP A 285 19.40 4.42 41.74
C ASP A 285 18.42 4.83 40.63
N GLY A 286 18.06 3.87 39.76
CA GLY A 286 17.11 4.09 38.67
C GLY A 286 15.71 4.46 39.15
N ASP A 287 15.25 3.93 40.28
CA ASP A 287 13.96 4.32 40.87
C ASP A 287 13.96 5.80 41.24
N ILE A 288 14.90 6.19 42.10
CA ILE A 288 15.03 7.56 42.61
C ILE A 288 15.28 8.56 41.49
N GLN A 289 16.19 8.25 40.57
CA GLN A 289 16.53 9.17 39.48
C GLN A 289 15.40 9.28 38.45
N SER A 290 14.64 8.21 38.21
CA SER A 290 13.48 8.30 37.33
C SER A 290 12.43 9.26 37.87
N GLU A 291 12.21 9.27 39.19
CA GLU A 291 11.26 10.17 39.84
C GLU A 291 11.76 11.63 39.84
N MET A 292 13.07 11.84 40.08
CA MET A 292 13.67 13.16 39.93
C MET A 292 13.51 13.70 38.51
N VAL A 293 13.79 12.87 37.50
CA VAL A 293 13.72 13.28 36.09
C VAL A 293 12.28 13.64 35.73
N THR A 294 11.29 12.80 36.03
CA THR A 294 9.88 13.08 35.69
C THR A 294 9.36 14.34 36.36
N GLN A 295 9.67 14.54 37.66
CA GLN A 295 9.33 15.79 38.36
C GLN A 295 10.04 17.01 37.75
N GLY A 296 11.28 16.85 37.30
CA GLY A 296 12.04 17.89 36.60
C GLY A 296 11.40 18.34 35.28
N PHE A 297 10.70 17.43 34.59
CA PHE A 297 9.91 17.72 33.39
C PHE A 297 8.48 18.22 33.70
N GLY A 298 8.12 18.42 34.97
CA GLY A 298 6.94 19.19 35.40
C GLY A 298 5.91 18.39 36.21
N SER A 299 5.73 17.10 35.92
CA SER A 299 4.75 16.24 36.62
C SER A 299 5.12 14.76 36.48
N ALA A 300 4.90 13.97 37.54
CA ALA A 300 5.14 12.53 37.54
C ALA A 300 4.17 11.78 36.59
N GLU A 301 3.00 12.36 36.34
CA GLU A 301 1.93 11.86 35.47
C GLU A 301 2.22 12.12 33.98
N LEU A 302 3.12 13.06 33.67
CA LEU A 302 3.68 13.26 32.33
C LEU A 302 4.87 12.32 32.09
N ALA A 303 4.68 11.03 32.36
CA ALA A 303 5.70 10.01 32.15
C ALA A 303 5.11 8.74 31.53
N SER A 304 5.82 8.19 30.56
CA SER A 304 5.59 6.84 30.03
C SER A 304 6.54 5.85 30.71
N SER A 305 6.06 4.63 30.99
CA SER A 305 6.86 3.54 31.55
C SER A 305 6.66 2.25 30.76
N LEU A 306 7.76 1.62 30.37
CA LEU A 306 7.77 0.33 29.69
C LEU A 306 8.92 -0.55 30.18
N VAL A 307 8.75 -1.86 30.11
CA VAL A 307 9.77 -2.87 30.42
C VAL A 307 10.04 -3.61 29.12
N LEU A 308 11.29 -3.64 28.70
CA LEU A 308 11.73 -4.38 27.51
C LEU A 308 12.61 -5.55 27.94
N SER A 309 12.19 -6.76 27.56
CA SER A 309 12.97 -7.97 27.78
C SER A 309 14.21 -8.02 26.88
N PRO A 310 15.24 -8.81 27.24
CA PRO A 310 16.48 -8.91 26.46
C PRO A 310 16.31 -9.46 25.03
N ASP A 311 15.17 -10.13 24.76
CA ASP A 311 14.84 -10.66 23.44
C ASP A 311 14.45 -9.56 22.42
N GLY A 312 14.28 -8.30 22.86
CA GLY A 312 13.86 -7.16 22.06
C GLY A 312 12.43 -7.25 21.51
N LYS A 313 11.66 -8.26 21.94
CA LYS A 313 10.31 -8.57 21.44
C LYS A 313 9.26 -8.48 22.54
N THR A 314 9.56 -8.99 23.73
CA THR A 314 8.62 -9.03 24.84
C THR A 314 8.63 -7.69 25.56
N MET A 315 7.46 -7.06 25.68
CA MET A 315 7.28 -5.75 26.26
C MET A 315 6.11 -5.72 27.23
N LEU A 316 6.30 -5.07 28.38
CA LEU A 316 5.23 -4.72 29.32
C LEU A 316 5.18 -3.20 29.46
N THR A 317 4.05 -2.58 29.14
CA THR A 317 3.82 -1.14 29.35
C THR A 317 2.99 -0.94 30.61
N GLU A 318 3.32 0.09 31.39
CA GLU A 318 2.73 0.30 32.71
C GLU A 318 2.26 1.75 32.87
N ALA A 319 1.03 1.92 33.36
CA ALA A 319 0.55 3.21 33.84
C ALA A 319 1.22 3.57 35.17
N HIS A 320 1.55 4.85 35.34
CA HIS A 320 2.19 5.37 36.54
C HIS A 320 1.20 6.25 37.34
N HIS A 321 0.69 5.72 38.47
CA HIS A 321 -0.13 6.44 39.45
C HIS A 321 0.04 5.83 40.86
N PRO A 322 -0.02 6.64 41.94
CA PRO A 322 -0.25 6.12 43.28
C PRO A 322 -1.70 5.64 43.40
N ALA A 323 -1.89 4.35 43.64
CA ALA A 323 -3.21 3.75 43.86
C ALA A 323 -3.56 3.76 45.36
N THR A 324 -3.75 4.91 46.00
CA THR A 324 -4.15 4.96 47.43
C THR A 324 -5.54 5.59 47.63
N GLN A 325 -6.40 4.90 48.41
CA GLN A 325 -7.78 5.30 48.73
C GLN A 325 -7.92 6.71 49.31
N SER A 326 -6.92 7.19 50.06
CA SER A 326 -7.04 8.40 50.89
C SER A 326 -6.74 9.71 50.16
N SER A 327 -6.31 9.66 48.89
CA SER A 327 -5.76 10.84 48.18
C SER A 327 -6.41 11.19 46.84
N VAL A 328 -7.35 10.38 46.32
CA VAL A 328 -7.95 10.66 45.00
C VAL A 328 -8.98 11.79 45.11
N THR A 329 -8.62 12.95 44.58
CA THR A 329 -9.56 14.06 44.42
C THR A 329 -10.71 13.66 43.50
N GLN A 330 -11.94 13.75 43.99
CA GLN A 330 -13.15 13.64 43.18
C GLN A 330 -13.58 15.03 42.70
N SER A 331 -13.97 15.13 41.43
CA SER A 331 -14.64 16.32 40.89
C SER A 331 -15.99 15.90 40.34
N ARG A 332 -17.08 16.53 40.82
CA ARG A 332 -18.47 16.23 40.41
C ARG A 332 -18.82 14.72 40.51
N GLY A 333 -18.30 14.03 41.52
CA GLY A 333 -18.53 12.59 41.73
C GLY A 333 -17.78 11.64 40.80
N LYS A 334 -16.84 12.14 39.98
CA LYS A 334 -15.98 11.36 39.08
C LYS A 334 -14.50 11.45 39.49
N PRO A 335 -13.65 10.46 39.12
CA PRO A 335 -12.21 10.56 39.28
C PRO A 335 -11.64 11.80 38.58
N ALA A 336 -10.76 12.53 39.25
CA ALA A 336 -10.03 13.67 38.68
C ALA A 336 -8.51 13.38 38.62
N ILE A 337 -8.15 12.22 38.08
CA ILE A 337 -6.76 11.77 37.85
C ILE A 337 -6.37 12.10 36.41
N ASN A 338 -5.13 12.56 36.20
CA ASN A 338 -4.57 12.77 34.87
C ASN A 338 -4.41 11.43 34.10
N PRO A 339 -5.14 11.18 33.00
CA PRO A 339 -5.14 9.88 32.34
C PRO A 339 -3.94 9.67 31.39
N MET A 340 -3.01 10.63 31.27
CA MET A 340 -1.92 10.59 30.28
C MET A 340 -1.07 9.32 30.38
N SER A 341 -0.60 8.95 31.58
CA SER A 341 0.23 7.75 31.75
C SER A 341 -0.54 6.46 31.37
N CYS A 342 -1.84 6.40 31.66
CA CYS A 342 -2.71 5.30 31.28
C CYS A 342 -2.88 5.21 29.75
N ILE A 343 -3.10 6.33 29.08
CA ILE A 343 -3.23 6.37 27.62
C ILE A 343 -1.90 5.96 26.97
N TYR A 344 -0.76 6.45 27.47
CA TYR A 344 0.56 6.10 26.92
C TYR A 344 0.92 4.63 27.12
N ALA A 345 0.47 3.99 28.21
CA ALA A 345 0.61 2.54 28.36
C ALA A 345 -0.08 1.79 27.21
N TRP A 346 -1.30 2.19 26.84
CA TRP A 346 -1.99 1.65 25.67
C TRP A 346 -1.27 1.96 24.36
N VAL A 347 -0.87 3.23 24.13
CA VAL A 347 -0.14 3.65 22.93
C VAL A 347 1.09 2.77 22.68
N HIS A 348 1.96 2.61 23.68
CA HIS A 348 3.18 1.81 23.53
C HIS A 348 2.88 0.32 23.32
N GLY A 349 1.87 -0.23 24.01
CA GLY A 349 1.48 -1.63 23.84
C GLY A 349 0.94 -1.92 22.44
N LEU A 350 0.09 -1.03 21.91
CA LEU A 350 -0.42 -1.13 20.55
C LEU A 350 0.68 -0.94 19.51
N ARG A 351 1.62 -0.01 19.74
CA ARG A 351 2.80 0.20 18.87
C ARG A 351 3.69 -1.04 18.83
N GLN A 352 3.91 -1.71 19.96
CA GLN A 352 4.66 -2.97 19.98
C GLN A 352 3.93 -4.11 19.28
N ARG A 353 2.61 -4.25 19.51
CA ARG A 353 1.80 -5.24 18.80
C ARG A 353 1.84 -5.00 17.29
N ALA A 354 1.74 -3.74 16.88
CA ALA A 354 1.86 -3.32 15.49
C ALA A 354 3.21 -3.70 14.88
N LYS A 355 4.32 -3.47 15.60
CA LYS A 355 5.67 -3.85 15.18
C LYS A 355 5.80 -5.37 14.98
N LEU A 356 5.31 -6.16 15.93
CA LEU A 356 5.40 -7.61 15.88
C LEU A 356 4.49 -8.24 14.82
N ASP A 357 3.35 -7.62 14.52
CA ASP A 357 2.41 -8.09 13.48
C ASP A 357 2.71 -7.55 12.08
N GLY A 358 3.61 -6.57 11.94
CA GLY A 358 3.72 -5.78 10.71
C GLY A 358 2.45 -4.97 10.42
N ASN A 359 1.65 -4.65 11.44
CA ASN A 359 0.36 -3.98 11.31
C ASN A 359 0.54 -2.45 11.33
N PHE A 360 0.77 -1.88 10.16
CA PHE A 360 1.00 -0.44 10.02
C PHE A 360 -0.22 0.40 10.46
N GLN A 361 -1.45 -0.06 10.17
CA GLN A 361 -2.67 0.66 10.56
C GLN A 361 -2.75 0.86 12.08
N LEU A 362 -2.41 -0.19 12.85
CA LEU A 362 -2.36 -0.11 14.30
C LEU A 362 -1.26 0.83 14.80
N LYS A 363 -0.10 0.83 14.13
CA LYS A 363 0.99 1.79 14.44
C LYS A 363 0.54 3.23 14.24
N ALA A 364 -0.03 3.53 13.07
CA ALA A 364 -0.49 4.88 12.72
C ALA A 364 -1.58 5.36 13.69
N PHE A 365 -2.50 4.47 14.06
CA PHE A 365 -3.49 4.75 15.09
C PHE A 365 -2.86 5.08 16.45
N ALA A 366 -1.88 4.30 16.91
CA ALA A 366 -1.19 4.55 18.17
C ALA A 366 -0.42 5.89 18.15
N ASP A 367 0.23 6.22 17.02
CA ASP A 367 0.94 7.49 16.83
C ASP A 367 -0.02 8.68 16.82
N ASN A 368 -1.19 8.56 16.17
CA ASN A 368 -2.23 9.59 16.18
C ASN A 368 -2.84 9.78 17.58
N LEU A 369 -3.04 8.69 18.33
CA LEU A 369 -3.52 8.76 19.71
C LEU A 369 -2.50 9.48 20.60
N GLU A 370 -1.21 9.19 20.47
CA GLU A 370 -0.14 9.91 21.18
C GLU A 370 -0.16 11.42 20.88
N ALA A 371 -0.24 11.77 19.60
CA ALA A 371 -0.30 13.15 19.15
C ALA A 371 -1.57 13.86 19.63
N ALA A 372 -2.72 13.18 19.64
CA ALA A 372 -4.00 13.72 20.13
C ALA A 372 -3.93 14.07 21.62
N CYS A 373 -3.24 13.23 22.42
CA CYS A 373 -3.00 13.51 23.83
C CYS A 373 -2.20 14.80 24.04
N VAL A 374 -1.06 14.94 23.34
CA VAL A 374 -0.22 16.14 23.45
C VAL A 374 -0.98 17.37 22.99
N GLU A 375 -1.69 17.29 21.86
CA GLU A 375 -2.42 18.43 21.32
C GLU A 375 -3.60 18.87 22.20
N ALA A 376 -4.31 17.94 22.82
CA ALA A 376 -5.37 18.28 23.79
C ALA A 376 -4.80 19.18 24.90
N VAL A 377 -3.64 18.80 25.45
CA VAL A 377 -2.93 19.60 26.46
C VAL A 377 -2.53 20.96 25.88
N GLU A 378 -1.92 21.02 24.70
CA GLU A 378 -1.51 22.27 24.05
C GLU A 378 -2.69 23.22 23.73
N LYS A 379 -3.89 22.69 23.42
CA LYS A 379 -5.13 23.47 23.22
C LYS A 379 -5.78 23.90 24.55
N GLY A 380 -5.08 23.77 25.67
CA GLY A 380 -5.55 24.20 26.98
C GLY A 380 -6.43 23.20 27.72
N LYS A 381 -6.76 22.03 27.12
CA LYS A 381 -7.53 20.98 27.80
C LYS A 381 -6.62 20.30 28.82
N ALA A 382 -6.88 20.50 30.11
CA ALA A 382 -5.98 20.06 31.17
C ALA A 382 -6.77 19.60 32.39
N THR A 383 -6.25 18.56 33.06
CA THR A 383 -6.70 18.15 34.39
C THR A 383 -6.16 19.08 35.46
N LYS A 384 -6.72 19.02 36.67
CA LYS A 384 -6.41 19.97 37.77
C LYS A 384 -4.90 20.10 38.06
N ASP A 385 -4.18 18.97 38.09
CA ASP A 385 -2.73 18.91 38.30
C ASP A 385 -1.94 19.71 37.24
N LEU A 386 -2.32 19.59 35.97
CA LEU A 386 -1.68 20.30 34.87
C LEU A 386 -2.00 21.79 34.88
N VAL A 387 -3.21 22.19 35.26
CA VAL A 387 -3.61 23.61 35.38
C VAL A 387 -2.80 24.33 36.47
N VAL A 388 -2.64 23.70 37.64
CA VAL A 388 -1.84 24.26 38.75
C VAL A 388 -0.39 24.51 38.30
N ARG A 389 0.19 23.58 37.54
CA ARG A 389 1.58 23.69 37.04
C ARG A 389 1.78 24.80 36.00
N ARG A 390 0.71 25.32 35.38
CA ARG A 390 0.76 26.46 34.45
C ARG A 390 0.84 27.82 35.15
N GLY A 391 0.79 27.88 36.48
CA GLY A 391 0.88 29.13 37.24
C GLY A 391 -0.45 29.88 37.43
N ALA A 392 -1.60 29.25 37.13
CA ALA A 392 -2.91 29.76 37.50
C ALA A 392 -3.17 29.51 39.01
N GLY A 393 -3.73 30.48 39.73
CA GLY A 393 -4.10 30.31 41.14
C GLY A 393 -5.14 29.20 41.32
N GLU A 394 -5.20 28.58 42.51
CA GLU A 394 -6.09 27.44 42.84
C GLU A 394 -7.59 27.66 42.55
N HIS A 395 -8.01 28.89 42.22
CA HIS A 395 -9.40 29.30 42.06
C HIS A 395 -9.78 29.85 40.67
N ASP A 396 -8.91 29.85 39.66
CA ASP A 396 -9.12 30.62 38.40
C ASP A 396 -9.10 29.82 37.07
N GLY A 397 -9.46 28.53 37.05
CA GLY A 397 -9.55 27.78 35.78
C GLY A 397 -10.62 26.68 35.72
N GLU A 398 -11.33 26.59 34.59
CA GLU A 398 -12.09 25.39 34.22
C GLU A 398 -11.10 24.24 33.96
N PHE A 399 -11.09 23.22 34.81
CA PHE A 399 -10.29 21.99 34.63
C PHE A 399 -11.19 20.81 34.30
N LEU A 400 -10.65 19.84 33.55
CA LEU A 400 -11.36 18.62 33.18
C LEU A 400 -11.19 17.53 34.23
N ASN A 401 -12.23 16.74 34.47
CA ASN A 401 -12.07 15.45 35.14
C ASN A 401 -11.46 14.39 34.18
N SER A 402 -11.15 13.19 34.67
CA SER A 402 -10.47 12.16 33.86
C SER A 402 -11.27 11.78 32.59
N GLU A 403 -12.59 11.67 32.71
CA GLU A 403 -13.45 11.27 31.59
C GLU A 403 -13.57 12.39 30.57
N GLU A 404 -13.78 13.64 31.02
CA GLU A 404 -13.84 14.82 30.15
C GLU A 404 -12.53 15.03 29.38
N PHE A 405 -11.39 14.74 30.00
CA PHE A 405 -10.10 14.79 29.29
C PHE A 405 -9.98 13.66 28.27
N VAL A 406 -10.40 12.44 28.59
CA VAL A 406 -10.46 11.32 27.62
C VAL A 406 -11.37 11.66 26.44
N ASP A 407 -12.51 12.32 26.69
CA ASP A 407 -13.41 12.81 25.64
C ASP A 407 -12.72 13.86 24.76
N ALA A 408 -12.03 14.83 25.35
CA ALA A 408 -11.25 15.82 24.60
C ALA A 408 -10.14 15.18 23.75
N VAL A 409 -9.44 14.16 24.28
CA VAL A 409 -8.46 13.39 23.50
C VAL A 409 -9.13 12.63 22.36
N ASN A 410 -10.33 12.08 22.57
CA ASN A 410 -11.07 11.38 21.51
C ASN A 410 -11.50 12.33 20.39
N GLU A 411 -11.96 13.55 20.72
CA GLU A 411 -12.26 14.59 19.73
C GLU A 411 -11.01 14.93 18.91
N MET A 412 -9.88 15.18 19.57
CA MET A 412 -8.60 15.45 18.90
C MET A 412 -8.11 14.26 18.07
N LEU A 413 -8.33 13.02 18.53
CA LEU A 413 -7.98 11.81 17.80
C LEU A 413 -8.82 11.70 16.52
N GLN A 414 -10.13 11.96 16.59
CA GLN A 414 -11.00 11.98 15.42
C GLN A 414 -10.58 13.08 14.44
N GLU A 415 -10.28 14.28 14.95
CA GLU A 415 -9.71 15.37 14.16
C GLU A 415 -8.39 14.95 13.53
N LYS A 416 -7.44 14.32 14.22
CA LYS A 416 -6.16 13.88 13.66
C LYS A 416 -6.28 12.73 12.67
N MET A 417 -7.30 11.90 12.84
CA MET A 417 -7.68 10.90 11.83
C MET A 417 -8.31 11.55 10.58
N LEU A 418 -8.63 12.86 10.63
CA LEU A 418 -9.26 13.69 9.60
C LEU A 418 -8.37 14.83 9.04
N GLU A 419 -7.47 15.40 9.84
CA GLU A 419 -6.72 16.62 9.56
C GLU A 419 -5.70 16.31 8.47
N GLY A 420 -5.90 16.90 7.29
CA GLY A 420 -5.13 16.55 6.10
C GLY A 420 -5.62 15.29 5.37
N ALA A 421 -6.91 14.93 5.48
CA ALA A 421 -7.56 13.99 4.58
C ALA A 421 -7.54 14.53 3.14
N LYS A 422 -6.44 14.26 2.46
CA LYS A 422 -6.16 14.69 1.10
C LYS A 422 -6.62 13.63 0.13
N ILE A 423 -7.45 14.03 -0.83
CA ILE A 423 -7.64 13.27 -2.05
C ILE A 423 -6.61 13.80 -3.05
N MET A 424 -5.62 12.98 -3.37
CA MET A 424 -4.68 13.27 -4.45
C MET A 424 -5.38 13.02 -5.77
N TYR A 425 -5.62 14.07 -6.53
CA TYR A 425 -6.23 14.01 -7.85
C TYR A 425 -5.14 14.12 -8.90
N THR A 426 -5.00 13.16 -9.81
CA THR A 426 -3.88 13.19 -10.76
C THR A 426 -4.18 14.09 -11.97
N LEU A 427 -3.34 15.09 -12.23
CA LEU A 427 -3.26 15.77 -13.51
C LEU A 427 -2.42 14.91 -14.46
N THR A 428 -2.98 14.62 -15.63
CA THR A 428 -2.45 13.63 -16.58
C THR A 428 -2.22 14.27 -17.96
N ASP A 429 -2.66 13.63 -19.03
CA ASP A 429 -2.38 14.05 -20.41
C ASP A 429 -3.68 14.10 -21.23
N GLU A 430 -3.67 14.83 -22.34
CA GLU A 430 -4.71 14.78 -23.38
C GLU A 430 -6.15 15.02 -22.85
N ALA A 431 -7.11 14.14 -23.18
CA ALA A 431 -8.52 14.35 -22.86
C ALA A 431 -8.86 14.39 -21.35
N PRO A 432 -8.38 13.46 -20.49
CA PRO A 432 -8.64 13.52 -19.05
C PRO A 432 -7.99 14.74 -18.38
N MET A 433 -6.84 15.21 -18.87
CA MET A 433 -6.27 16.47 -18.41
C MET A 433 -7.23 17.63 -18.69
N LEU A 434 -7.74 17.75 -19.92
CA LEU A 434 -8.70 18.81 -20.29
C LEU A 434 -9.98 18.73 -19.46
N ALA A 435 -10.53 17.52 -19.27
CA ALA A 435 -11.70 17.29 -18.43
C ALA A 435 -11.46 17.71 -16.96
N THR A 436 -10.25 17.51 -16.44
CA THR A 436 -9.86 17.92 -15.08
C THR A 436 -9.99 19.44 -14.89
N TYR A 437 -9.63 20.25 -15.89
CA TYR A 437 -9.79 21.71 -15.81
C TYR A 437 -11.26 22.16 -15.67
N ALA A 438 -12.21 21.37 -16.15
CA ALA A 438 -13.64 21.64 -15.99
C ALA A 438 -14.21 21.04 -14.68
N LEU A 439 -13.80 19.81 -14.31
CA LEU A 439 -14.38 19.08 -13.18
C LEU A 439 -13.78 19.44 -11.83
N LEU A 440 -12.45 19.64 -11.74
CA LEU A 440 -11.76 19.85 -10.46
C LEU A 440 -12.30 21.07 -9.67
N PRO A 441 -12.63 22.22 -10.29
CA PRO A 441 -13.26 23.33 -9.57
C PRO A 441 -14.60 22.96 -8.94
N ILE A 442 -15.39 22.10 -9.58
CA ILE A 442 -16.66 21.60 -9.05
C ILE A 442 -16.38 20.73 -7.82
N ILE A 443 -15.46 19.75 -7.94
CA ILE A 443 -15.12 18.87 -6.81
C ILE A 443 -14.69 19.70 -5.60
N ARG A 444 -13.76 20.65 -5.78
CA ARG A 444 -13.28 21.53 -4.70
C ARG A 444 -14.41 22.32 -4.06
N ALA A 445 -15.30 22.92 -4.85
CA ALA A 445 -16.43 23.68 -4.33
C ALA A 445 -17.38 22.81 -3.49
N PHE A 446 -17.49 21.51 -3.80
CA PHE A 446 -18.37 20.58 -3.09
C PHE A 446 -17.73 19.98 -1.83
N THR A 447 -16.40 19.83 -1.79
CA THR A 447 -15.70 19.11 -0.71
C THR A 447 -15.01 20.01 0.32
N GLN A 448 -14.54 21.20 -0.07
CA GLN A 448 -13.64 22.02 0.76
C GLN A 448 -14.20 22.35 2.15
N LYS A 449 -15.47 22.75 2.26
CA LYS A 449 -16.11 23.07 3.56
C LYS A 449 -16.45 21.86 4.42
N SER A 450 -16.29 20.66 3.87
CA SER A 450 -16.40 19.41 4.62
C SER A 450 -15.07 18.92 5.17
N GLY A 451 -13.99 19.73 5.05
CA GLY A 451 -12.66 19.41 5.55
C GLY A 451 -11.87 18.43 4.66
N ILE A 452 -12.29 18.26 3.40
CA ILE A 452 -11.64 17.36 2.44
C ILE A 452 -10.87 18.21 1.43
N GLU A 453 -9.55 18.13 1.48
CA GLU A 453 -8.66 18.85 0.57
C GLU A 453 -8.43 18.03 -0.70
N ILE A 454 -8.52 18.68 -1.86
CA ILE A 454 -8.20 18.07 -3.15
C ILE A 454 -6.90 18.65 -3.68
N GLU A 455 -5.81 17.89 -3.51
CA GLU A 455 -4.48 18.26 -3.99
C GLU A 455 -4.26 17.68 -5.38
N LEU A 456 -3.89 18.54 -6.32
CA LEU A 456 -3.64 18.13 -7.70
C LEU A 456 -2.19 17.64 -7.79
N SER A 457 -1.97 16.48 -8.42
CA SER A 457 -0.62 15.97 -8.65
C SER A 457 -0.32 15.70 -10.13
N ASP A 458 0.65 16.40 -10.70
CA ASP A 458 1.07 16.36 -12.09
C ASP A 458 2.01 15.17 -12.38
N ILE A 459 1.42 14.16 -13.00
CA ILE A 459 2.10 12.95 -13.51
C ILE A 459 2.08 12.87 -15.04
N SER A 460 1.82 13.99 -15.73
CA SER A 460 1.88 14.10 -17.19
C SER A 460 3.26 13.69 -17.72
N VAL A 461 3.34 13.33 -19.01
CA VAL A 461 4.64 13.05 -19.66
C VAL A 461 5.55 14.27 -19.54
N ALA A 462 5.02 15.48 -19.76
CA ALA A 462 5.79 16.71 -19.63
C ALA A 462 6.30 16.94 -18.20
N GLY A 463 5.44 16.80 -17.19
CA GLY A 463 5.81 16.94 -15.77
C GLY A 463 6.90 15.96 -15.37
N ARG A 464 6.81 14.70 -15.82
CA ARG A 464 7.83 13.67 -15.55
C ARG A 464 9.14 13.91 -16.28
N VAL A 465 9.12 14.43 -17.51
CA VAL A 465 10.35 14.84 -18.22
C VAL A 465 11.02 16.01 -17.48
N ILE A 466 10.26 17.03 -17.07
CA ILE A 466 10.78 18.18 -16.32
C ILE A 466 11.42 17.71 -15.00
N ALA A 467 10.71 16.91 -14.21
CA ALA A 467 11.22 16.37 -12.95
C ALA A 467 12.48 15.53 -13.15
N ALA A 468 12.52 14.69 -14.19
CA ALA A 468 13.66 13.85 -14.50
C ALA A 468 14.94 14.64 -14.82
N PHE A 469 14.85 15.90 -15.26
CA PHE A 469 15.97 16.76 -15.63
C PHE A 469 16.00 18.09 -14.86
N GLY A 470 15.41 18.14 -13.66
CA GLY A 470 15.34 19.38 -12.86
C GLY A 470 16.71 19.99 -12.53
N ASP A 471 17.76 19.17 -12.44
CA ASP A 471 19.16 19.58 -12.26
C ASP A 471 19.75 20.33 -13.48
N ARG A 472 19.12 20.22 -14.66
CA ARG A 472 19.53 20.90 -15.90
C ARG A 472 18.64 22.09 -16.25
N LEU A 473 17.67 22.44 -15.39
CA LEU A 473 16.69 23.50 -15.65
C LEU A 473 16.92 24.72 -14.74
N PRO A 474 16.57 25.93 -15.19
CA PRO A 474 16.48 27.12 -14.34
C PRO A 474 15.53 26.89 -13.16
N SER A 475 15.79 27.51 -12.00
CA SER A 475 15.03 27.26 -10.76
C SER A 475 13.52 27.56 -10.87
N ASP A 476 13.11 28.49 -11.74
CA ASP A 476 11.70 28.81 -12.03
C ASP A 476 11.02 27.79 -12.96
N LYS A 477 11.78 26.87 -13.55
CA LYS A 477 11.34 25.82 -14.47
C LYS A 477 11.46 24.41 -13.88
N VAL A 478 12.01 24.28 -12.67
CA VAL A 478 12.07 23.00 -11.96
C VAL A 478 10.69 22.63 -11.41
N GLN A 479 10.33 21.35 -11.52
CA GLN A 479 9.13 20.77 -10.93
C GLN A 479 9.52 19.64 -9.99
N ARG A 480 8.72 19.42 -8.93
CA ARG A 480 8.89 18.29 -8.01
C ARG A 480 8.64 16.97 -8.74
N ASP A 481 9.30 15.89 -8.29
CA ASP A 481 9.00 14.54 -8.78
C ASP A 481 7.75 14.00 -8.08
N GLU A 482 6.59 14.46 -8.54
CA GLU A 482 5.33 14.12 -7.89
C GLU A 482 4.94 12.64 -8.09
N LEU A 483 5.47 11.97 -9.11
CA LEU A 483 5.29 10.52 -9.24
C LEU A 483 6.02 9.78 -8.12
N ALA A 484 7.23 10.21 -7.76
CA ALA A 484 7.95 9.66 -6.62
C ALA A 484 7.23 9.96 -5.29
N GLU A 485 6.69 11.18 -5.11
CA GLU A 485 5.89 11.56 -3.93
C GLU A 485 4.63 10.70 -3.81
N LEU A 486 3.86 10.53 -4.89
CA LEU A 486 2.68 9.65 -4.91
C LEU A 486 3.04 8.18 -4.69
N GLY A 487 4.18 7.73 -5.21
CA GLY A 487 4.69 6.37 -4.96
C GLY A 487 5.06 6.13 -3.50
N ALA A 488 5.57 7.15 -2.81
CA ALA A 488 5.78 7.10 -1.36
C ALA A 488 4.45 7.11 -0.60
N LEU A 489 3.50 7.98 -1.01
CA LEU A 489 2.17 8.06 -0.41
C LEU A 489 1.40 6.74 -0.53
N ALA A 490 1.44 6.08 -1.70
CA ALA A 490 0.77 4.80 -1.97
C ALA A 490 1.17 3.69 -0.98
N LYS A 491 2.33 3.83 -0.33
CA LYS A 491 2.85 2.92 0.70
C LYS A 491 2.44 3.33 2.12
N THR A 492 1.45 4.20 2.25
CA THR A 492 0.90 4.66 3.53
C THR A 492 -0.62 4.42 3.61
N PRO A 493 -1.21 4.27 4.82
CA PRO A 493 -2.65 4.16 5.02
C PRO A 493 -3.43 5.42 4.65
N MET A 494 -2.75 6.57 4.65
CA MET A 494 -3.35 7.87 4.34
C MET A 494 -3.58 8.06 2.84
N ALA A 495 -3.05 7.18 1.98
CA ALA A 495 -3.24 7.31 0.54
C ALA A 495 -4.73 7.28 0.19
N ASN A 496 -5.18 8.33 -0.49
CA ASN A 496 -6.45 8.38 -1.18
C ASN A 496 -6.19 9.05 -2.55
N ILE A 497 -6.00 8.24 -3.59
CA ILE A 497 -5.52 8.72 -4.89
C ILE A 497 -6.60 8.46 -5.95
N VAL A 498 -7.15 9.51 -6.54
CA VAL A 498 -8.00 9.41 -7.73
C VAL A 498 -7.11 9.50 -8.97
N LYS A 499 -6.93 8.37 -9.65
CA LYS A 499 -5.97 8.18 -10.74
C LYS A 499 -6.66 8.18 -12.10
N LEU A 500 -6.43 9.23 -12.89
CA LEU A 500 -6.96 9.36 -14.25
C LEU A 500 -6.04 8.66 -15.27
N PRO A 501 -6.52 8.27 -16.45
CA PRO A 501 -5.67 7.74 -17.53
C PRO A 501 -4.55 8.71 -17.92
N ASN A 502 -3.34 8.18 -18.14
CA ASN A 502 -2.18 8.96 -18.55
C ASN A 502 -1.46 8.29 -19.74
N ILE A 503 -0.64 9.04 -20.46
CA ILE A 503 0.15 8.50 -21.57
C ILE A 503 1.23 7.56 -21.03
N SER A 504 1.29 6.35 -21.61
CA SER A 504 2.47 5.48 -21.57
C SER A 504 3.32 5.77 -22.80
N ALA A 505 4.30 6.66 -22.67
CA ALA A 505 4.91 7.33 -23.82
C ALA A 505 5.71 6.38 -24.71
N SER A 506 5.40 6.37 -26.00
CA SER A 506 6.27 5.84 -27.06
C SER A 506 7.43 6.80 -27.35
N ILE A 507 8.46 6.34 -28.07
CA ILE A 507 9.59 7.19 -28.47
C ILE A 507 9.13 8.42 -29.29
N PRO A 508 8.24 8.30 -30.29
CA PRO A 508 7.74 9.47 -31.02
C PRO A 508 7.02 10.49 -30.13
N GLN A 509 6.19 10.02 -29.19
CA GLN A 509 5.49 10.91 -28.25
C GLN A 509 6.48 11.60 -27.30
N LEU A 510 7.50 10.88 -26.81
CA LEU A 510 8.55 11.47 -26.00
C LEU A 510 9.30 12.57 -26.76
N LYS A 511 9.71 12.30 -28.01
CA LYS A 511 10.37 13.31 -28.86
C LYS A 511 9.50 14.53 -29.10
N GLY A 512 8.20 14.33 -29.37
CA GLY A 512 7.23 15.43 -29.49
C GLY A 512 7.12 16.27 -28.21
N CYS A 513 7.09 15.62 -27.05
CA CYS A 513 7.08 16.28 -25.75
C CYS A 513 8.38 17.08 -25.49
N ILE A 514 9.55 16.49 -25.78
CA ILE A 514 10.85 17.16 -25.67
C ILE A 514 10.88 18.43 -26.54
N ALA A 515 10.48 18.31 -27.82
CA ALA A 515 10.44 19.44 -28.73
C ALA A 515 9.50 20.56 -28.26
N GLU A 516 8.30 20.22 -27.76
CA GLU A 516 7.38 21.22 -27.19
C GLU A 516 7.97 21.91 -25.95
N LEU A 517 8.62 21.15 -25.06
CA LEU A 517 9.26 21.70 -23.86
C LEU A 517 10.42 22.65 -24.22
N GLN A 518 11.27 22.27 -25.18
CA GLN A 518 12.36 23.11 -25.69
C GLN A 518 11.84 24.42 -26.29
N GLN A 519 10.75 24.37 -27.06
CA GLN A 519 10.08 25.57 -27.59
C GLN A 519 9.55 26.50 -26.48
N LYS A 520 9.22 25.95 -25.31
CA LYS A 520 8.75 26.69 -24.13
C LYS A 520 9.87 27.11 -23.16
N GLY A 521 11.13 26.96 -23.60
CA GLY A 521 12.32 27.38 -22.87
C GLY A 521 12.82 26.40 -21.81
N TYR A 522 12.33 25.16 -21.81
CA TYR A 522 12.89 24.09 -20.97
C TYR A 522 14.08 23.46 -21.70
N GLN A 523 15.30 23.68 -21.23
CA GLN A 523 16.54 23.16 -21.85
C GLN A 523 16.77 21.68 -21.52
N VAL A 524 15.76 20.83 -21.76
CA VAL A 524 15.90 19.37 -21.64
C VAL A 524 16.64 18.80 -22.86
N PRO A 525 17.53 17.81 -22.68
CA PRO A 525 18.34 17.27 -23.78
C PRO A 525 17.51 16.47 -24.79
N ASP A 526 18.00 16.30 -26.00
CA ASP A 526 17.37 15.41 -26.97
C ASP A 526 17.47 13.94 -26.53
N TYR A 527 16.54 13.11 -27.01
CA TYR A 527 16.59 11.66 -26.77
C TYR A 527 17.62 10.97 -27.68
N PRO A 528 18.71 10.38 -27.13
CA PRO A 528 19.73 9.72 -27.95
C PRO A 528 19.28 8.30 -28.31
N GLU A 529 18.93 8.09 -29.59
CA GLU A 529 18.49 6.79 -30.11
C GLU A 529 19.60 5.73 -30.12
N ASP A 530 20.85 6.15 -30.31
CA ASP A 530 22.03 5.29 -30.34
C ASP A 530 23.18 5.99 -29.60
N PRO A 531 23.23 5.86 -28.26
CA PRO A 531 24.13 6.64 -27.42
C PRO A 531 25.60 6.26 -27.65
N LYS A 532 26.43 7.25 -27.99
CA LYS A 532 27.85 7.09 -28.37
C LYS A 532 28.84 7.32 -27.24
N ASN A 533 28.40 7.94 -26.14
CA ASN A 533 29.25 8.30 -25.01
C ASN A 533 28.51 8.13 -23.68
N ALA A 534 29.22 8.29 -22.56
CA ALA A 534 28.67 8.10 -21.22
C ALA A 534 27.56 9.11 -20.87
N GLU A 535 27.63 10.34 -21.37
CA GLU A 535 26.58 11.35 -21.14
C GLU A 535 25.28 10.96 -21.85
N GLU A 536 25.35 10.56 -23.12
CA GLU A 536 24.18 10.10 -23.88
C GLU A 536 23.58 8.82 -23.27
N GLN A 537 24.42 7.94 -22.70
CA GLN A 537 23.93 6.76 -21.96
C GLN A 537 23.18 7.16 -20.68
N GLU A 538 23.67 8.16 -19.93
CA GLU A 538 23.01 8.71 -18.75
C GLU A 538 21.66 9.35 -19.10
N ILE A 539 21.63 10.20 -20.13
CA ILE A 539 20.42 10.86 -20.64
C ILE A 539 19.38 9.80 -21.07
N ARG A 540 19.82 8.78 -21.83
CA ARG A 540 18.94 7.68 -22.24
C ARG A 540 18.37 6.93 -21.04
N ALA A 541 19.20 6.68 -20.02
CA ALA A 541 18.79 5.98 -18.81
C ALA A 541 17.74 6.79 -18.00
N ARG A 542 17.86 8.12 -17.95
CA ARG A 542 16.84 8.99 -17.35
C ARG A 542 15.53 8.93 -18.12
N TYR A 543 15.56 9.09 -19.45
CA TYR A 543 14.35 8.97 -20.28
C TYR A 543 13.71 7.58 -20.22
N ALA A 544 14.49 6.52 -20.03
CA ALA A 544 13.97 5.18 -19.86
C ALA A 544 13.04 5.03 -18.64
N LYS A 545 13.18 5.90 -17.62
CA LYS A 545 12.26 5.96 -16.46
C LYS A 545 10.93 6.67 -16.78
N VAL A 546 10.88 7.44 -17.86
CA VAL A 546 9.69 8.18 -18.32
C VAL A 546 8.92 7.40 -19.39
N LEU A 547 9.62 6.63 -20.22
CA LEU A 547 9.06 5.84 -21.32
C LEU A 547 8.14 4.70 -20.84
N GLY A 548 7.15 4.37 -21.69
CA GLY A 548 6.21 3.28 -21.45
C GLY A 548 5.33 3.50 -20.21
N SER A 549 4.84 2.41 -19.63
CA SER A 549 3.99 2.45 -18.43
C SER A 549 4.81 2.74 -17.16
N ALA A 550 5.30 3.96 -17.02
CA ALA A 550 6.11 4.40 -15.87
C ALA A 550 5.29 4.64 -14.59
N VAL A 551 4.03 5.08 -14.71
CA VAL A 551 3.20 5.50 -13.58
C VAL A 551 2.57 4.31 -12.84
N ASN A 552 1.83 3.46 -13.56
CA ASN A 552 1.04 2.39 -12.95
C ASN A 552 1.87 1.46 -12.05
N PRO A 553 3.11 1.04 -12.41
CA PRO A 553 3.91 0.16 -11.55
C PRO A 553 4.41 0.82 -10.26
N VAL A 554 4.37 2.15 -10.16
CA VAL A 554 4.73 2.90 -8.96
C VAL A 554 3.52 3.05 -8.04
N LEU A 555 2.33 3.27 -8.60
CA LEU A 555 1.12 3.52 -7.82
C LEU A 555 0.33 2.26 -7.43
N ARG A 556 0.45 1.15 -8.18
CA ARG A 556 -0.26 -0.11 -7.91
C ARG A 556 0.41 -0.93 -6.79
N GLU A 557 0.43 -0.35 -5.58
CA GLU A 557 0.90 -0.99 -4.33
C GLU A 557 -0.24 -1.77 -3.64
N GLY A 558 -1.12 -2.39 -4.43
CA GLY A 558 -2.32 -3.09 -3.99
C GLY A 558 -2.91 -3.94 -5.12
N ASN A 559 -3.81 -4.86 -4.78
CA ASN A 559 -4.49 -5.71 -5.77
C ASN A 559 -5.73 -5.01 -6.35
N SER A 560 -6.27 -5.55 -7.45
CA SER A 560 -7.36 -4.94 -8.21
C SER A 560 -8.74 -5.48 -7.80
N ASP A 561 -9.69 -4.60 -7.44
CA ASP A 561 -11.14 -4.86 -7.45
C ASP A 561 -11.75 -4.08 -8.62
N ARG A 562 -12.02 -4.79 -9.74
CA ARG A 562 -12.60 -4.20 -10.94
C ARG A 562 -13.98 -4.77 -11.22
N ARG A 563 -14.99 -3.89 -11.28
CA ARG A 563 -16.41 -4.29 -11.42
C ARG A 563 -17.29 -3.18 -11.97
N ALA A 564 -18.39 -3.54 -12.60
CA ALA A 564 -19.39 -2.56 -13.00
C ALA A 564 -20.06 -1.96 -11.75
N ALA A 565 -20.27 -0.65 -11.71
CA ALA A 565 -21.13 -0.06 -10.70
C ALA A 565 -22.59 -0.49 -10.96
N THR A 566 -23.37 -0.72 -9.90
CA THR A 566 -24.76 -1.15 -10.00
C THR A 566 -25.59 -0.21 -10.89
N ALA A 567 -25.42 1.11 -10.72
CA ALA A 567 -26.11 2.11 -11.54
C ALA A 567 -25.78 1.98 -13.03
N VAL A 568 -24.51 1.72 -13.37
CA VAL A 568 -24.06 1.52 -14.77
C VAL A 568 -24.64 0.24 -15.35
N LYS A 569 -24.65 -0.85 -14.58
CA LYS A 569 -25.25 -2.12 -15.01
C LYS A 569 -26.75 -1.99 -15.23
N ASN A 570 -27.46 -1.32 -14.33
CA ASN A 570 -28.90 -1.07 -14.45
C ASN A 570 -29.20 -0.20 -15.68
N TYR A 571 -28.38 0.82 -15.95
CA TYR A 571 -28.48 1.62 -17.17
C TYR A 571 -28.29 0.76 -18.43
N ALA A 572 -27.25 -0.08 -18.47
CA ALA A 572 -27.01 -0.99 -19.60
C ALA A 572 -28.16 -1.99 -19.83
N LYS A 573 -28.84 -2.42 -18.75
CA LYS A 573 -30.04 -3.27 -18.86
C LYS A 573 -31.24 -2.53 -19.45
N LYS A 574 -31.47 -1.27 -19.05
CA LYS A 574 -32.55 -0.42 -19.59
C LYS A 574 -32.28 0.01 -21.04
N TYR A 575 -31.02 0.28 -21.37
CA TYR A 575 -30.57 0.80 -22.66
C TYR A 575 -29.45 -0.08 -23.24
N PRO A 576 -29.78 -1.31 -23.70
CA PRO A 576 -28.79 -2.26 -24.18
C PRO A 576 -28.06 -1.72 -25.41
N HIS A 577 -26.73 -1.85 -25.39
CA HIS A 577 -25.88 -1.46 -26.50
C HIS A 577 -25.93 -2.50 -27.63
N SER A 578 -25.40 -2.16 -28.81
CA SER A 578 -25.37 -3.06 -29.96
C SER A 578 -24.45 -4.25 -29.73
N MET A 579 -24.98 -5.47 -29.92
CA MET A 579 -24.26 -6.72 -30.01
C MET A 579 -24.50 -7.36 -31.38
N GLY A 580 -23.43 -7.68 -32.11
CA GLY A 580 -23.50 -8.31 -33.42
C GLY A 580 -24.08 -9.72 -33.32
N LYS A 581 -24.93 -10.10 -34.28
CA LYS A 581 -25.55 -11.44 -34.32
C LYS A 581 -24.49 -12.50 -34.58
N TRP A 582 -24.50 -13.58 -33.81
CA TRP A 582 -23.61 -14.73 -34.01
C TRP A 582 -24.33 -15.85 -34.76
N SER A 583 -23.61 -16.46 -35.72
CA SER A 583 -24.08 -17.64 -36.45
C SER A 583 -23.48 -18.91 -35.84
N GLY A 584 -24.29 -19.96 -35.71
CA GLY A 584 -23.81 -21.31 -35.36
C GLY A 584 -22.90 -21.95 -36.42
N SER A 585 -22.85 -21.37 -37.62
CA SER A 585 -21.95 -21.76 -38.71
C SER A 585 -20.72 -20.86 -38.84
N SER A 586 -20.47 -19.95 -37.89
CA SER A 586 -19.29 -19.08 -37.93
C SER A 586 -18.01 -19.93 -37.91
N LYS A 587 -17.06 -19.56 -38.77
CA LYS A 587 -15.74 -20.17 -38.85
C LYS A 587 -14.73 -19.48 -37.92
N THR A 588 -15.12 -18.41 -37.23
CA THR A 588 -14.22 -17.69 -36.32
C THR A 588 -13.76 -18.57 -35.17
N HIS A 589 -12.45 -18.60 -34.93
CA HIS A 589 -11.86 -19.34 -33.82
C HIS A 589 -10.49 -18.78 -33.44
N VAL A 590 -10.06 -19.09 -32.20
CA VAL A 590 -8.70 -18.83 -31.73
C VAL A 590 -7.77 -19.96 -32.20
N ALA A 591 -6.60 -19.59 -32.71
CA ALA A 591 -5.50 -20.51 -32.99
C ALA A 591 -4.32 -20.19 -32.03
N HIS A 592 -3.81 -21.20 -31.34
CA HIS A 592 -2.68 -21.11 -30.43
C HIS A 592 -1.76 -22.32 -30.58
N MET A 593 -0.54 -22.24 -30.07
CA MET A 593 0.43 -23.34 -30.09
C MET A 593 -0.02 -24.50 -29.19
N THR A 594 0.51 -25.69 -29.49
CA THR A 594 0.26 -26.92 -28.70
C THR A 594 1.51 -27.41 -27.96
N GLU A 595 2.68 -26.92 -28.36
CA GLU A 595 4.00 -27.26 -27.80
C GLU A 595 4.97 -26.10 -28.06
N GLY A 596 6.07 -26.05 -27.29
CA GLY A 596 7.14 -25.07 -27.50
C GLY A 596 6.78 -23.62 -27.17
N ASP A 597 5.69 -23.38 -26.46
CA ASP A 597 5.29 -22.05 -25.95
C ASP A 597 5.67 -21.86 -24.47
N PHE A 598 5.40 -20.68 -23.90
CA PHE A 598 5.78 -20.39 -22.51
C PHE A 598 5.06 -21.34 -21.55
N TYR A 599 3.79 -21.65 -21.81
CA TYR A 599 3.06 -22.64 -21.04
C TYR A 599 3.77 -24.00 -21.04
N ALA A 600 4.20 -24.50 -22.21
CA ALA A 600 4.78 -25.84 -22.33
C ALA A 600 6.11 -26.01 -21.61
N SER A 601 6.87 -24.93 -21.44
CA SER A 601 8.20 -24.96 -20.83
C SER A 601 8.23 -24.50 -19.38
N GLU A 602 7.11 -24.00 -18.83
CA GLU A 602 7.10 -23.34 -17.53
C GLU A 602 7.55 -24.25 -16.37
N VAL A 603 8.53 -23.77 -15.61
CA VAL A 603 8.95 -24.32 -14.32
C VAL A 603 8.85 -23.23 -13.25
N SER A 604 8.58 -23.61 -12.00
CA SER A 604 8.39 -22.66 -10.91
C SER A 604 8.93 -23.19 -9.58
N HIS A 605 9.39 -22.28 -8.73
CA HIS A 605 9.98 -22.54 -7.44
C HIS A 605 9.47 -21.54 -6.39
N VAL A 606 9.24 -22.02 -5.17
CA VAL A 606 8.87 -21.17 -4.02
C VAL A 606 10.10 -20.95 -3.15
N VAL A 607 10.51 -19.70 -3.02
CA VAL A 607 11.71 -19.30 -2.30
C VAL A 607 11.51 -19.52 -0.79
N GLU A 608 12.36 -20.32 -0.15
CA GLU A 608 12.20 -20.61 1.29
C GLU A 608 12.77 -19.51 2.20
N ARG A 609 13.89 -18.91 1.79
CA ARG A 609 14.63 -17.89 2.56
C ARG A 609 15.03 -16.75 1.63
N ALA A 610 15.14 -15.55 2.20
CA ALA A 610 15.60 -14.38 1.45
C ALA A 610 16.97 -14.67 0.83
N CYS A 611 17.10 -14.43 -0.46
CA CYS A 611 18.33 -14.67 -1.20
C CYS A 611 18.44 -13.71 -2.39
N GLU A 612 19.62 -13.69 -3.00
CA GLU A 612 19.85 -13.02 -4.28
C GLU A 612 20.16 -14.09 -5.33
N VAL A 613 19.59 -13.94 -6.53
CA VAL A 613 19.87 -14.82 -7.67
C VAL A 613 20.42 -14.05 -8.86
N ARG A 614 21.24 -14.72 -9.67
CA ARG A 614 21.66 -14.25 -10.99
C ARG A 614 21.09 -15.13 -12.10
N ILE A 615 20.96 -14.57 -13.30
CA ILE A 615 20.51 -15.28 -14.50
C ILE A 615 21.71 -15.39 -15.46
N GLU A 616 22.08 -16.60 -15.85
CA GLU A 616 23.23 -16.85 -16.73
C GLU A 616 22.89 -17.84 -17.85
N LEU A 617 23.49 -17.64 -19.03
CA LEU A 617 23.48 -18.56 -20.15
C LEU A 617 24.81 -19.32 -20.19
N ALA A 618 24.79 -20.63 -19.94
CA ALA A 618 25.90 -21.52 -20.28
C ALA A 618 25.75 -21.99 -21.73
N ALA A 619 26.52 -21.41 -22.62
CA ALA A 619 26.52 -21.79 -24.03
C ALA A 619 27.22 -23.14 -24.25
N LYS A 620 26.86 -23.83 -25.34
CA LYS A 620 27.45 -25.14 -25.69
C LYS A 620 28.96 -25.07 -26.01
N ASP A 621 29.48 -23.88 -26.30
CA ASP A 621 30.91 -23.61 -26.52
C ASP A 621 31.73 -23.47 -25.21
N GLY A 622 31.09 -23.67 -24.05
CA GLY A 622 31.71 -23.56 -22.73
C GLY A 622 31.72 -22.13 -22.16
N THR A 623 31.26 -21.12 -22.93
CA THR A 623 31.18 -19.75 -22.42
C THR A 623 29.96 -19.56 -21.52
N THR A 624 30.13 -18.83 -20.41
CA THR A 624 29.02 -18.43 -19.54
C THR A 624 28.82 -16.92 -19.63
N THR A 625 27.62 -16.50 -20.01
CA THR A 625 27.25 -15.08 -20.12
C THR A 625 26.21 -14.75 -19.06
N VAL A 626 26.49 -13.78 -18.20
CA VAL A 626 25.52 -13.28 -17.22
C VAL A 626 24.52 -12.40 -17.96
N LEU A 627 23.25 -12.81 -17.98
CA LEU A 627 22.14 -12.07 -18.57
C LEU A 627 21.58 -11.03 -17.59
N LYS A 628 21.59 -11.36 -16.29
CA LYS A 628 21.23 -10.45 -15.20
C LYS A 628 22.05 -10.77 -13.95
N ALA A 629 22.77 -9.78 -13.43
CA ALA A 629 23.73 -9.98 -12.35
C ALA A 629 23.08 -10.26 -10.98
N ALA A 630 21.96 -9.60 -10.68
CA ALA A 630 21.31 -9.72 -9.37
C ALA A 630 19.79 -9.54 -9.48
N THR A 631 19.04 -10.31 -8.68
CA THR A 631 17.61 -10.20 -8.43
C THR A 631 17.36 -10.65 -7.00
N ASP A 632 16.90 -9.72 -6.16
CA ASP A 632 16.53 -10.03 -4.77
C ASP A 632 15.21 -10.80 -4.72
N LEU A 633 15.19 -11.84 -3.90
CA LEU A 633 14.04 -12.69 -3.64
C LEU A 633 13.70 -12.72 -2.14
N LEU A 634 12.40 -12.68 -1.84
CA LEU A 634 11.87 -12.71 -0.48
C LEU A 634 11.41 -14.12 -0.08
N PRO A 635 11.37 -14.46 1.23
CA PRO A 635 10.78 -15.70 1.70
C PRO A 635 9.31 -15.82 1.24
N GLY A 636 8.95 -17.00 0.74
CA GLY A 636 7.63 -17.30 0.20
C GLY A 636 7.35 -16.74 -1.19
N GLU A 637 8.25 -15.98 -1.81
CA GLU A 637 8.10 -15.49 -3.19
C GLU A 637 8.05 -16.67 -4.17
N VAL A 638 7.13 -16.61 -5.13
CA VAL A 638 7.06 -17.56 -6.25
C VAL A 638 7.87 -16.98 -7.39
N ILE A 639 8.83 -17.75 -7.90
CA ILE A 639 9.52 -17.45 -9.14
C ILE A 639 9.18 -18.51 -10.17
N ASP A 640 9.08 -18.10 -11.43
CA ASP A 640 8.81 -18.99 -12.55
C ASP A 640 9.66 -18.56 -13.75
N ALA A 641 10.07 -19.54 -14.54
CA ALA A 641 10.82 -19.33 -15.77
C ALA A 641 10.23 -20.17 -16.89
N SER A 642 10.23 -19.62 -18.10
CA SER A 642 9.68 -20.25 -19.30
C SER A 642 10.37 -19.71 -20.54
N PHE A 643 10.25 -20.43 -21.66
CA PHE A 643 10.68 -19.96 -22.97
C PHE A 643 9.70 -20.28 -24.09
N MET A 644 9.70 -19.43 -25.11
CA MET A 644 9.01 -19.62 -26.38
C MET A 644 10.03 -20.04 -27.43
N SER A 645 9.83 -21.22 -28.02
CA SER A 645 10.70 -21.75 -29.05
C SER A 645 10.45 -21.04 -30.39
N ARG A 646 11.46 -20.37 -30.93
CA ARG A 646 11.38 -19.67 -32.22
C ARG A 646 11.00 -20.62 -33.34
N LYS A 647 11.58 -21.83 -33.33
CA LYS A 647 11.31 -22.86 -34.34
C LYS A 647 9.83 -23.25 -34.36
N HIS A 648 9.27 -23.58 -33.20
CA HIS A 648 7.87 -24.00 -33.09
C HIS A 648 6.91 -22.83 -33.39
N LEU A 649 7.23 -21.61 -32.92
CA LEU A 649 6.45 -20.40 -33.21
C LEU A 649 6.35 -20.13 -34.72
N ARG A 650 7.48 -20.19 -35.44
CA ARG A 650 7.50 -19.97 -36.90
C ARG A 650 6.76 -21.08 -37.64
N ALA A 651 6.88 -22.33 -37.20
CA ALA A 651 6.14 -23.45 -37.77
C ALA A 651 4.62 -23.29 -37.57
N PHE A 652 4.20 -22.88 -36.37
CA PHE A 652 2.82 -22.54 -36.05
C PHE A 652 2.28 -21.45 -36.97
N TYR A 653 2.99 -20.31 -37.12
CA TYR A 653 2.55 -19.26 -38.04
C TYR A 653 2.43 -19.74 -39.48
N LYS A 654 3.40 -20.51 -40.00
CA LYS A 654 3.33 -21.06 -41.36
C LYS A 654 2.08 -21.92 -41.55
N LYS A 655 1.79 -22.78 -40.58
CA LYS A 655 0.61 -23.65 -40.58
C LYS A 655 -0.68 -22.83 -40.56
N GLU A 656 -0.81 -21.88 -39.63
CA GLU A 656 -2.06 -21.13 -39.48
C GLU A 656 -2.32 -20.13 -40.61
N ILE A 657 -1.26 -19.57 -41.24
CA ILE A 657 -1.38 -18.81 -42.49
C ILE A 657 -1.96 -19.69 -43.61
N ALA A 658 -1.47 -20.92 -43.77
CA ALA A 658 -1.97 -21.84 -44.78
C ALA A 658 -3.43 -22.25 -44.49
N HIS A 659 -3.75 -22.53 -43.23
CA HIS A 659 -5.11 -22.89 -42.81
C HIS A 659 -6.11 -21.75 -43.01
N ALA A 660 -5.76 -20.51 -42.66
CA ALA A 660 -6.66 -19.37 -42.86
C ALA A 660 -7.03 -19.18 -44.35
N LYS A 661 -6.07 -19.43 -45.26
CA LYS A 661 -6.34 -19.39 -46.71
C LYS A 661 -7.26 -20.53 -47.14
N ALA A 662 -7.02 -21.75 -46.65
CA ALA A 662 -7.83 -22.92 -46.98
C ALA A 662 -9.27 -22.83 -46.45
N GLU A 663 -9.45 -22.22 -45.28
CA GLU A 663 -10.75 -22.04 -44.63
C GLU A 663 -11.55 -20.83 -45.15
N ASP A 664 -10.90 -19.96 -45.94
CA ASP A 664 -11.40 -18.67 -46.40
C ASP A 664 -11.85 -17.75 -45.26
N VAL A 665 -10.94 -17.51 -44.32
CA VAL A 665 -11.12 -16.58 -43.19
C VAL A 665 -9.99 -15.56 -43.17
N LEU A 666 -10.23 -14.41 -42.54
CA LEU A 666 -9.17 -13.44 -42.26
C LEU A 666 -8.12 -14.07 -41.34
N LEU A 667 -6.86 -13.69 -41.51
CA LEU A 667 -5.82 -13.94 -40.53
C LEU A 667 -5.66 -12.69 -39.65
N SER A 668 -5.70 -12.87 -38.33
CA SER A 668 -5.40 -11.82 -37.36
C SER A 668 -4.46 -12.30 -36.27
N LEU A 669 -3.58 -11.43 -35.81
CA LEU A 669 -2.63 -11.64 -34.72
C LEU A 669 -2.99 -10.70 -33.56
N HIS A 670 -3.15 -11.27 -32.37
CA HIS A 670 -3.55 -10.55 -31.18
C HIS A 670 -2.48 -10.73 -30.10
N LEU A 671 -1.73 -9.66 -29.83
CA LEU A 671 -0.63 -9.61 -28.86
C LEU A 671 -0.76 -8.37 -27.97
N LYS A 672 0.18 -8.17 -27.04
CA LYS A 672 0.21 -7.02 -26.13
C LYS A 672 1.55 -6.28 -26.17
N ALA A 673 1.99 -5.93 -27.38
CA ALA A 673 3.33 -5.40 -27.67
C ALA A 673 3.73 -4.14 -26.91
N THR A 674 2.77 -3.30 -26.49
CA THR A 674 3.05 -2.08 -25.70
C THR A 674 3.42 -2.37 -24.25
N MET A 675 2.78 -3.37 -23.65
CA MET A 675 3.04 -3.77 -22.25
C MET A 675 4.16 -4.80 -22.21
N MET A 676 4.07 -5.87 -23.00
CA MET A 676 5.10 -6.90 -23.13
C MET A 676 6.24 -6.44 -24.05
N LYS A 677 6.90 -5.34 -23.68
CA LYS A 677 7.82 -4.55 -24.51
C LYS A 677 9.04 -5.28 -25.09
N ILE A 678 9.34 -6.50 -24.62
CA ILE A 678 10.45 -7.32 -25.13
C ILE A 678 9.91 -8.51 -25.92
N SER A 679 9.12 -9.39 -25.30
CA SER A 679 8.64 -10.62 -25.94
C SER A 679 7.79 -10.34 -27.17
N ASP A 680 6.70 -9.58 -27.00
CA ASP A 680 5.63 -9.52 -28.00
C ASP A 680 6.05 -8.84 -29.32
N PRO A 681 6.90 -7.79 -29.32
CA PRO A 681 7.49 -7.28 -30.56
C PRO A 681 8.28 -8.36 -31.33
N ILE A 682 8.98 -9.27 -30.65
CA ILE A 682 9.71 -10.38 -31.30
C ILE A 682 8.71 -11.41 -31.87
N LEU A 683 7.67 -11.77 -31.11
CA LEU A 683 6.60 -12.66 -31.58
C LEU A 683 5.89 -12.08 -32.83
N PHE A 684 5.65 -10.76 -32.83
CA PHE A 684 5.06 -10.02 -33.94
C PHE A 684 5.99 -10.01 -35.15
N GLY A 685 7.26 -9.69 -34.97
CA GLY A 685 8.25 -9.67 -36.05
C GLY A 685 8.43 -11.04 -36.70
N HIS A 686 8.31 -12.14 -35.94
CA HIS A 686 8.27 -13.47 -36.51
C HIS A 686 7.03 -13.72 -37.38
N MET A 687 5.84 -13.25 -37.02
CA MET A 687 4.66 -13.34 -37.90
C MET A 687 4.87 -12.54 -39.19
N VAL A 688 5.34 -11.29 -39.09
CA VAL A 688 5.65 -10.43 -40.26
C VAL A 688 6.64 -11.15 -41.19
N SER A 689 7.74 -11.65 -40.63
CA SER A 689 8.79 -12.33 -41.40
C SER A 689 8.31 -13.63 -42.05
N VAL A 690 7.35 -14.34 -41.43
CA VAL A 690 6.79 -15.58 -42.00
C VAL A 690 5.72 -15.29 -43.06
N TYR A 691 4.86 -14.30 -42.84
CA TYR A 691 3.82 -13.92 -43.80
C TYR A 691 4.45 -13.40 -45.11
N PHE A 692 5.47 -12.54 -44.99
CA PHE A 692 6.22 -11.94 -46.10
C PHE A 692 7.55 -12.64 -46.41
N GLU A 693 7.68 -13.95 -46.09
CA GLU A 693 8.93 -14.71 -46.22
C GLU A 693 9.58 -14.58 -47.61
N ASP A 694 8.77 -14.62 -48.68
CA ASP A 694 9.24 -14.49 -50.06
C ASP A 694 9.91 -13.11 -50.32
N VAL A 695 9.36 -12.03 -49.75
CA VAL A 695 9.90 -10.65 -49.87
C VAL A 695 11.17 -10.48 -49.05
N PHE A 696 11.15 -10.91 -47.78
CA PHE A 696 12.31 -10.80 -46.88
C PHE A 696 13.49 -11.63 -47.38
N THR A 697 13.25 -12.78 -48.00
CA THR A 697 14.31 -13.62 -48.55
C THR A 697 14.91 -13.00 -49.82
N LYS A 698 14.06 -12.53 -50.74
CA LYS A 698 14.52 -11.96 -52.02
C LYS A 698 15.28 -10.64 -51.85
N HIS A 699 14.88 -9.81 -50.87
CA HIS A 699 15.42 -8.46 -50.66
C HIS A 699 16.29 -8.32 -49.40
N ALA A 700 16.80 -9.43 -48.86
CA ALA A 700 17.51 -9.47 -47.59
C ALA A 700 18.64 -8.43 -47.47
N GLU A 701 19.55 -8.37 -48.45
CA GLU A 701 20.67 -7.43 -48.45
C GLU A 701 20.22 -5.96 -48.45
N THR A 702 19.15 -5.64 -49.19
CA THR A 702 18.58 -4.29 -49.25
C THR A 702 17.98 -3.92 -47.90
N PHE A 703 17.23 -4.82 -47.29
CA PHE A 703 16.60 -4.60 -45.98
C PHE A 703 17.63 -4.47 -44.85
N GLU A 704 18.73 -5.22 -44.90
CA GLU A 704 19.84 -5.05 -43.96
C GLU A 704 20.48 -3.66 -44.08
N LYS A 705 20.76 -3.19 -45.30
CA LYS A 705 21.33 -1.84 -45.55
C LYS A 705 20.40 -0.72 -45.09
N LEU A 706 19.09 -0.90 -45.24
CA LEU A 706 18.08 0.04 -44.77
C LEU A 706 17.81 -0.06 -43.26
N GLY A 707 18.37 -1.08 -42.59
CA GLY A 707 18.14 -1.35 -41.17
C GLY A 707 16.69 -1.73 -40.86
N VAL A 708 15.99 -2.39 -41.79
CA VAL A 708 14.59 -2.83 -41.60
C VAL A 708 14.48 -3.76 -40.39
N ASN A 709 13.52 -3.49 -39.51
CA ASN A 709 13.28 -4.28 -38.32
C ASN A 709 11.83 -4.80 -38.30
N PRO A 710 11.58 -6.09 -38.57
CA PRO A 710 10.24 -6.64 -38.57
C PRO A 710 9.54 -6.59 -37.20
N ASN A 711 10.27 -6.43 -36.10
CA ASN A 711 9.69 -6.29 -34.77
C ASN A 711 8.96 -4.94 -34.60
N ASN A 712 9.26 -3.95 -35.45
CA ASN A 712 8.53 -2.68 -35.55
C ASN A 712 7.30 -2.78 -36.46
N GLY A 713 7.08 -3.96 -37.07
CA GLY A 713 5.98 -4.26 -37.98
C GLY A 713 6.26 -3.97 -39.45
N PHE A 714 5.32 -4.36 -40.31
CA PHE A 714 5.44 -4.21 -41.76
C PHE A 714 5.46 -2.73 -42.20
N GLY A 715 4.92 -1.83 -41.38
CA GLY A 715 5.01 -0.39 -41.62
C GLY A 715 6.47 0.12 -41.66
N ASP A 716 7.38 -0.51 -40.91
CA ASP A 716 8.82 -0.18 -40.93
C ASP A 716 9.44 -0.48 -42.30
N VAL A 717 9.01 -1.56 -42.96
CA VAL A 717 9.40 -1.89 -44.35
C VAL A 717 8.92 -0.79 -45.29
N VAL A 718 7.62 -0.48 -45.25
CA VAL A 718 6.99 0.53 -46.12
C VAL A 718 7.66 1.90 -45.97
N GLN A 719 7.97 2.31 -44.74
CA GLN A 719 8.65 3.57 -44.46
C GLN A 719 10.06 3.60 -45.04
N LYS A 720 10.86 2.53 -44.84
CA LYS A 720 12.27 2.52 -45.23
C LYS A 720 12.49 2.39 -46.73
N ILE A 721 11.65 1.62 -47.42
CA ILE A 721 11.75 1.50 -48.88
C ILE A 721 11.38 2.79 -49.62
N ALA A 722 10.68 3.73 -48.97
CA ALA A 722 10.35 5.03 -49.57
C ALA A 722 11.60 5.86 -49.93
N SER A 723 12.74 5.57 -49.29
CA SER A 723 14.03 6.22 -49.57
C SER A 723 14.80 5.61 -50.76
N LEU A 724 14.33 4.48 -51.31
CA LEU A 724 14.98 3.80 -52.42
C LEU A 724 14.68 4.46 -53.78
N PRO A 725 15.54 4.23 -54.80
CA PRO A 725 15.22 4.60 -56.18
C PRO A 725 13.93 3.93 -56.67
N ASP A 726 13.15 4.64 -57.49
CA ASP A 726 11.81 4.23 -57.94
C ASP A 726 11.75 2.82 -58.51
N ALA A 727 12.72 2.42 -59.32
CA ALA A 727 12.76 1.08 -59.91
C ALA A 727 12.93 -0.03 -58.87
N GLN A 728 13.75 0.19 -57.84
CA GLN A 728 13.97 -0.77 -56.75
C GLN A 728 12.75 -0.82 -55.82
N ARG A 729 12.20 0.35 -55.49
CA ARG A 729 10.97 0.46 -54.69
C ARG A 729 9.80 -0.27 -55.39
N ALA A 730 9.57 0.01 -56.66
CA ALA A 730 8.49 -0.60 -57.43
C ALA A 730 8.62 -2.13 -57.54
N ALA A 731 9.85 -2.65 -57.63
CA ALA A 731 10.11 -4.09 -57.61
C ALA A 731 9.72 -4.73 -56.27
N ILE A 732 10.11 -4.11 -55.14
CA ILE A 732 9.74 -4.57 -53.80
C ILE A 732 8.21 -4.50 -53.60
N GLU A 733 7.57 -3.40 -54.01
CA GLU A 733 6.11 -3.23 -53.94
C GLU A 733 5.35 -4.23 -54.81
N ALA A 734 5.90 -4.64 -55.96
CA ALA A 734 5.33 -5.70 -56.78
C ALA A 734 5.40 -7.07 -56.08
N ASP A 735 6.54 -7.40 -55.45
CA ASP A 735 6.69 -8.63 -54.69
C ASP A 735 5.78 -8.66 -53.44
N ILE A 736 5.58 -7.51 -52.79
CA ILE A 736 4.61 -7.36 -51.68
C ILE A 736 3.18 -7.66 -52.15
N ARG A 737 2.77 -7.09 -53.29
CA ARG A 737 1.44 -7.36 -53.88
C ARG A 737 1.26 -8.85 -54.20
N ALA A 738 2.28 -9.49 -54.78
CA ALA A 738 2.25 -10.92 -55.06
C ALA A 738 2.08 -11.78 -53.80
N VAL A 739 2.65 -11.36 -52.65
CA VAL A 739 2.40 -12.04 -51.37
C VAL A 739 0.94 -11.90 -50.96
N TYR A 740 0.35 -10.71 -51.02
CA TYR A 740 -1.06 -10.51 -50.64
C TYR A 740 -2.04 -11.33 -51.51
N GLU A 741 -1.76 -11.49 -52.80
CA GLU A 741 -2.56 -12.33 -53.70
C GLU A 741 -2.47 -13.83 -53.33
N LYS A 742 -1.26 -14.28 -52.98
CA LYS A 742 -0.96 -15.68 -52.64
C LYS A 742 -1.43 -16.09 -51.23
N ARG A 743 -1.38 -15.18 -50.26
CA ARG A 743 -1.63 -15.44 -48.82
C ARG A 743 -3.10 -15.20 -48.45
N PRO A 744 -3.57 -15.57 -47.24
CA PRO A 744 -4.90 -15.17 -46.77
C PRO A 744 -4.97 -13.66 -46.56
N GLU A 745 -6.16 -13.10 -46.70
CA GLU A 745 -6.42 -11.70 -46.35
C GLU A 745 -6.08 -11.46 -44.86
N LEU A 746 -5.47 -10.31 -44.57
CA LEU A 746 -5.23 -9.86 -43.20
C LEU A 746 -6.41 -9.03 -42.70
N ALA A 747 -6.68 -9.11 -41.40
CA ALA A 747 -7.55 -8.14 -40.75
C ALA A 747 -6.98 -6.71 -40.90
N MET A 748 -7.86 -5.73 -41.09
CA MET A 748 -7.50 -4.32 -41.28
C MET A 748 -7.69 -3.51 -39.99
N VAL A 749 -6.76 -2.58 -39.75
CA VAL A 749 -6.88 -1.52 -38.74
C VAL A 749 -7.56 -0.30 -39.35
N ASP A 750 -7.16 0.07 -40.57
CA ASP A 750 -7.74 1.14 -41.37
C ASP A 750 -7.71 0.70 -42.84
N SER A 751 -8.85 0.24 -43.36
CA SER A 751 -9.00 -0.29 -44.72
C SER A 751 -8.79 0.80 -45.79
N ASP A 752 -9.26 2.02 -45.53
CA ASP A 752 -9.14 3.15 -46.47
C ASP A 752 -7.68 3.55 -46.71
N LYS A 753 -6.82 3.35 -45.71
CA LYS A 753 -5.38 3.63 -45.78
C LYS A 753 -4.53 2.39 -46.05
N GLY A 754 -5.13 1.21 -46.21
CA GLY A 754 -4.41 -0.04 -46.40
C GLY A 754 -3.60 -0.50 -45.17
N ILE A 755 -3.92 0.00 -43.97
CA ILE A 755 -3.22 -0.36 -42.73
C ILE A 755 -3.76 -1.70 -42.22
N THR A 756 -2.94 -2.74 -42.34
CA THR A 756 -3.25 -4.11 -41.90
C THR A 756 -2.90 -4.34 -40.42
N ASN A 757 -3.41 -5.41 -39.84
CA ASN A 757 -3.03 -5.90 -38.50
C ASN A 757 -1.51 -6.11 -38.32
N LEU A 758 -0.76 -6.40 -39.39
CA LEU A 758 0.71 -6.55 -39.33
C LEU A 758 1.51 -5.24 -39.52
N HIS A 759 0.87 -4.08 -39.66
CA HIS A 759 1.58 -2.81 -39.91
C HIS A 759 2.34 -2.31 -38.68
N VAL A 760 1.67 -2.18 -37.52
CA VAL A 760 2.28 -1.68 -36.28
C VAL A 760 1.90 -2.61 -35.11
N PRO A 761 2.87 -3.08 -34.30
CA PRO A 761 2.62 -4.05 -33.22
C PRO A 761 1.62 -3.58 -32.15
N SER A 762 1.47 -2.27 -31.98
CA SER A 762 0.61 -1.66 -30.95
C SER A 762 -0.83 -1.40 -31.41
N ASP A 763 -1.16 -1.58 -32.69
CA ASP A 763 -2.49 -1.22 -33.20
C ASP A 763 -3.59 -2.20 -32.77
N VAL A 764 -3.26 -3.49 -32.71
CA VAL A 764 -4.20 -4.57 -32.34
C VAL A 764 -3.75 -5.22 -31.03
N ILE A 765 -4.26 -4.67 -29.93
CA ILE A 765 -3.93 -5.11 -28.56
C ILE A 765 -4.96 -6.15 -28.12
N ILE A 766 -4.51 -7.34 -27.70
CA ILE A 766 -5.35 -8.53 -27.47
C ILE A 766 -6.55 -8.31 -26.54
N ASP A 767 -6.35 -7.59 -25.44
CA ASP A 767 -7.38 -7.32 -24.43
C ASP A 767 -8.53 -6.46 -24.96
N ALA A 768 -8.27 -5.50 -25.86
CA ALA A 768 -9.31 -4.69 -26.49
C ALA A 768 -9.83 -5.29 -27.80
N SER A 769 -8.94 -5.87 -28.60
CA SER A 769 -9.27 -6.38 -29.94
C SER A 769 -10.10 -7.66 -29.90
N MET A 770 -9.82 -8.59 -28.98
CA MET A 770 -10.58 -9.84 -28.88
C MET A 770 -12.04 -9.57 -28.45
N PRO A 771 -12.35 -8.76 -27.42
CA PRO A 771 -13.73 -8.43 -27.09
C PRO A 771 -14.43 -7.60 -28.18
N ALA A 772 -13.72 -6.70 -28.86
CA ALA A 772 -14.29 -5.93 -29.97
C ALA A 772 -14.71 -6.84 -31.15
N MET A 773 -13.88 -7.82 -31.49
CA MET A 773 -14.22 -8.86 -32.46
C MET A 773 -15.38 -9.73 -31.94
N ILE A 774 -15.37 -10.15 -30.68
CA ILE A 774 -16.46 -10.96 -30.10
C ILE A 774 -17.81 -10.23 -30.16
N ARG A 775 -17.81 -8.93 -29.82
CA ARG A 775 -18.99 -8.07 -29.90
C ARG A 775 -19.46 -7.87 -31.35
N SER A 776 -18.55 -7.86 -32.31
CA SER A 776 -18.83 -7.64 -33.74
C SER A 776 -19.06 -8.96 -34.47
N SER A 777 -19.90 -9.84 -33.93
CA SER A 777 -20.25 -11.13 -34.55
C SER A 777 -19.09 -12.12 -34.72
N GLY A 778 -17.96 -11.92 -34.05
CA GLY A 778 -16.75 -12.70 -34.27
C GLY A 778 -15.97 -12.28 -35.52
N GLN A 779 -16.20 -11.08 -36.04
CA GLN A 779 -15.67 -10.65 -37.33
C GLN A 779 -14.69 -9.48 -37.20
N MET A 780 -13.82 -9.35 -38.19
CA MET A 780 -12.90 -8.21 -38.36
C MET A 780 -13.02 -7.63 -39.77
N TRP A 781 -12.44 -6.44 -39.99
CA TRP A 781 -12.53 -5.71 -41.24
C TRP A 781 -11.61 -6.27 -42.32
N THR A 782 -12.17 -6.47 -43.50
CA THR A 782 -11.47 -6.82 -44.75
C THR A 782 -10.87 -5.56 -45.42
N PRO A 783 -9.96 -5.70 -46.40
CA PRO A 783 -9.52 -4.59 -47.24
C PRO A 783 -10.66 -3.85 -47.95
N GLY A 784 -11.76 -4.54 -48.28
CA GLY A 784 -12.97 -3.97 -48.88
C GLY A 784 -13.92 -3.28 -47.89
N ASN A 785 -13.49 -3.04 -46.65
CA ASN A 785 -14.30 -2.42 -45.59
C ASN A 785 -15.60 -3.18 -45.25
N GLN A 786 -15.54 -4.52 -45.29
CA GLN A 786 -16.61 -5.42 -44.88
C GLN A 786 -16.15 -6.31 -43.72
N LEU A 787 -17.10 -6.73 -42.86
CA LEU A 787 -16.82 -7.68 -41.78
C LEU A 787 -16.76 -9.12 -42.31
N LYS A 788 -15.74 -9.89 -41.90
CA LYS A 788 -15.54 -11.30 -42.25
C LYS A 788 -15.03 -12.09 -41.04
N ASP A 789 -15.38 -13.38 -40.99
CA ASP A 789 -14.89 -14.32 -39.98
C ASP A 789 -13.36 -14.37 -39.99
N THR A 790 -12.76 -14.59 -38.81
CA THR A 790 -11.31 -14.49 -38.62
C THR A 790 -10.74 -15.67 -37.83
N LYS A 791 -9.53 -16.07 -38.19
CA LYS A 791 -8.65 -16.92 -37.38
C LYS A 791 -7.79 -16.01 -36.51
N ALA A 792 -8.15 -15.92 -35.23
CA ALA A 792 -7.46 -15.10 -34.25
C ALA A 792 -6.25 -15.86 -33.67
N CYS A 793 -5.06 -15.58 -34.19
CA CYS A 793 -3.81 -16.14 -33.69
C CYS A 793 -3.42 -15.48 -32.36
N ILE A 794 -3.33 -16.30 -31.31
CA ILE A 794 -2.77 -15.98 -29.99
C ILE A 794 -1.75 -17.08 -29.71
N PRO A 795 -0.45 -16.88 -29.99
CA PRO A 795 0.51 -17.97 -30.02
C PRO A 795 0.61 -18.77 -28.71
N ASP A 796 0.71 -18.08 -27.58
CA ASP A 796 0.88 -18.71 -26.28
C ASP A 796 -0.46 -19.18 -25.68
N ARG A 797 -0.49 -20.42 -25.17
CA ARG A 797 -1.73 -21.05 -24.70
C ARG A 797 -2.12 -20.71 -23.26
N CYS A 798 -1.32 -19.98 -22.47
CA CYS A 798 -1.66 -19.62 -21.09
C CYS A 798 -3.04 -18.96 -20.96
N TYR A 799 -3.41 -18.13 -21.96
CA TYR A 799 -4.64 -17.33 -21.89
C TYR A 799 -5.55 -17.48 -23.11
N ALA A 800 -5.05 -18.04 -24.21
CA ALA A 800 -5.80 -18.21 -25.46
C ALA A 800 -7.12 -18.99 -25.27
N GLY A 801 -7.13 -19.96 -24.35
CA GLY A 801 -8.30 -20.78 -24.02
C GLY A 801 -9.51 -19.97 -23.53
N VAL A 802 -9.29 -18.84 -22.84
CA VAL A 802 -10.38 -17.99 -22.33
C VAL A 802 -11.18 -17.38 -23.49
N PHE A 803 -10.49 -16.78 -24.47
CA PHE A 803 -11.18 -16.20 -25.62
C PHE A 803 -11.82 -17.27 -26.52
N LYS A 804 -11.18 -18.44 -26.63
CA LYS A 804 -11.76 -19.59 -27.33
C LYS A 804 -13.12 -19.98 -26.75
N GLU A 805 -13.25 -20.08 -25.44
CA GLU A 805 -14.51 -20.44 -24.78
C GLU A 805 -15.56 -19.33 -24.89
N ALA A 806 -15.16 -18.05 -24.82
CA ALA A 806 -16.09 -16.94 -25.06
C ALA A 806 -16.67 -16.94 -26.49
N ILE A 807 -15.82 -17.21 -27.49
CA ILE A 807 -16.25 -17.39 -28.89
C ILE A 807 -17.17 -18.61 -29.03
N GLN A 808 -16.77 -19.76 -28.49
CA GLN A 808 -17.57 -20.99 -28.56
C GLN A 808 -18.94 -20.83 -27.88
N SER A 809 -19.01 -20.10 -26.77
CA SER A 809 -20.27 -19.72 -26.13
C SER A 809 -21.17 -18.95 -27.09
N CYS A 810 -20.61 -17.99 -27.83
CA CYS A 810 -21.37 -17.19 -28.79
C CYS A 810 -21.79 -17.97 -30.05
N VAL A 811 -20.91 -18.83 -30.57
CA VAL A 811 -21.26 -19.72 -31.70
C VAL A 811 -22.40 -20.66 -31.31
N LYS A 812 -22.36 -21.24 -30.10
CA LYS A 812 -23.38 -22.21 -29.65
C LYS A 812 -24.70 -21.56 -29.23
N HIS A 813 -24.66 -20.38 -28.62
CA HIS A 813 -25.81 -19.78 -27.94
C HIS A 813 -26.23 -18.40 -28.49
N GLY A 814 -25.59 -17.92 -29.55
CA GLY A 814 -25.79 -16.57 -30.07
C GLY A 814 -25.08 -15.51 -29.23
N ALA A 815 -25.28 -14.23 -29.59
CA ALA A 815 -24.70 -13.11 -28.84
C ALA A 815 -25.15 -13.11 -27.37
N PHE A 816 -24.37 -12.48 -26.49
CA PHE A 816 -24.86 -12.14 -25.15
C PHE A 816 -25.95 -11.07 -25.23
N ASP A 817 -26.85 -11.06 -24.25
CA ASP A 817 -27.91 -10.06 -24.14
C ASP A 817 -27.64 -9.12 -22.95
N PRO A 818 -27.20 -7.87 -23.20
CA PRO A 818 -26.94 -6.90 -22.14
C PRO A 818 -28.16 -6.59 -21.26
N ALA A 819 -29.38 -6.79 -21.76
CA ALA A 819 -30.62 -6.53 -21.02
C ALA A 819 -30.82 -7.52 -19.84
N THR A 820 -30.34 -8.75 -19.99
CA THR A 820 -30.63 -9.85 -19.05
C THR A 820 -29.38 -10.47 -18.42
N MET A 821 -28.21 -10.31 -19.04
CA MET A 821 -27.01 -11.00 -18.57
C MET A 821 -26.55 -10.54 -17.18
N GLY A 822 -26.00 -11.48 -16.42
CA GLY A 822 -25.31 -11.25 -15.15
C GLY A 822 -24.00 -10.47 -15.34
N SER A 823 -23.20 -10.37 -14.29
CA SER A 823 -21.89 -9.71 -14.33
C SER A 823 -20.74 -10.62 -13.92
N VAL A 824 -19.60 -10.41 -14.55
CA VAL A 824 -18.35 -11.08 -14.21
C VAL A 824 -17.32 -10.06 -13.71
N PRO A 825 -17.39 -9.62 -12.43
CA PRO A 825 -16.37 -8.78 -11.83
C PRO A 825 -15.04 -9.53 -11.68
N ASN A 826 -13.96 -8.80 -11.43
CA ASN A 826 -12.62 -9.35 -11.28
C ASN A 826 -11.92 -8.89 -10.00
N VAL A 827 -11.31 -9.86 -9.31
CA VAL A 827 -10.32 -9.65 -8.26
C VAL A 827 -8.95 -10.09 -8.80
N GLY A 828 -8.09 -9.13 -9.10
CA GLY A 828 -6.86 -9.35 -9.84
C GLY A 828 -5.59 -9.19 -8.99
N LEU A 829 -4.72 -10.19 -9.02
CA LEU A 829 -3.38 -10.13 -8.44
C LEU A 829 -2.51 -9.20 -9.29
N MET A 830 -2.00 -8.12 -8.71
CA MET A 830 -1.15 -7.17 -9.46
C MET A 830 -0.12 -6.41 -8.62
N ALA A 831 -0.26 -6.42 -7.29
CA ALA A 831 0.57 -5.62 -6.41
C ALA A 831 2.07 -5.95 -6.60
N GLN A 832 2.91 -4.92 -6.55
CA GLN A 832 4.37 -5.05 -6.67
C GLN A 832 4.87 -5.72 -7.97
N LYS A 833 4.17 -5.44 -9.09
CA LYS A 833 4.48 -5.94 -10.43
C LYS A 833 4.45 -7.47 -10.52
N ALA A 834 3.42 -8.08 -9.94
CA ALA A 834 3.23 -9.53 -9.94
C ALA A 834 3.25 -10.12 -11.37
N GLU A 835 3.85 -11.31 -11.49
CA GLU A 835 3.85 -12.16 -12.68
C GLU A 835 4.51 -11.50 -13.91
N GLU A 836 3.91 -11.63 -15.10
CA GLU A 836 4.49 -11.15 -16.37
C GLU A 836 4.80 -9.65 -16.39
N TYR A 837 4.04 -8.82 -15.66
CA TYR A 837 4.22 -7.37 -15.65
C TYR A 837 5.52 -6.95 -14.94
N GLY A 838 6.13 -7.87 -14.17
CA GLY A 838 7.45 -7.71 -13.56
C GLY A 838 8.59 -8.33 -14.36
N SER A 839 8.33 -8.96 -15.51
CA SER A 839 9.30 -9.81 -16.21
C SER A 839 10.22 -9.08 -17.20
N HIS A 840 9.96 -7.81 -17.51
CA HIS A 840 10.61 -7.14 -18.65
C HIS A 840 12.14 -7.05 -18.54
N ASP A 841 12.66 -6.82 -17.34
CA ASP A 841 14.11 -6.75 -17.05
C ASP A 841 14.75 -8.13 -16.84
N LYS A 842 13.97 -9.20 -17.11
CA LYS A 842 14.30 -10.63 -16.98
C LYS A 842 13.83 -11.41 -18.22
N THR A 843 13.58 -10.73 -19.33
CA THR A 843 13.19 -11.34 -20.61
C THR A 843 14.31 -11.14 -21.63
N PHE A 844 14.74 -12.21 -22.30
CA PHE A 844 15.89 -12.21 -23.18
C PHE A 844 15.59 -12.96 -24.48
N GLU A 845 15.99 -12.39 -25.61
CA GLU A 845 16.16 -13.14 -26.86
C GLU A 845 17.50 -13.87 -26.81
N VAL A 846 17.46 -15.20 -26.91
CA VAL A 846 18.62 -16.07 -26.75
C VAL A 846 19.57 -15.88 -27.94
N LYS A 847 20.81 -15.44 -27.67
CA LYS A 847 21.81 -15.15 -28.72
C LYS A 847 22.66 -16.36 -29.13
N LYS A 848 22.70 -17.40 -28.29
CA LYS A 848 23.43 -18.65 -28.56
C LYS A 848 22.70 -19.81 -27.89
N ALA A 849 22.66 -20.96 -28.55
CA ALA A 849 22.12 -22.18 -27.96
C ALA A 849 22.92 -22.62 -26.72
N GLY A 850 22.23 -23.09 -25.69
CA GLY A 850 22.82 -23.40 -24.40
C GLY A 850 21.79 -23.69 -23.33
N ASN A 851 22.18 -23.53 -22.07
CA ASN A 851 21.33 -23.71 -20.91
C ASN A 851 21.23 -22.41 -20.11
N ILE A 852 20.04 -21.81 -20.02
CA ILE A 852 19.79 -20.66 -19.16
C ILE A 852 19.47 -21.15 -17.75
N ARG A 853 20.15 -20.59 -16.75
CA ARG A 853 20.08 -20.99 -15.34
C ARG A 853 19.80 -19.78 -14.45
N VAL A 854 18.91 -19.97 -13.48
CA VAL A 854 18.70 -19.05 -12.36
C VAL A 854 19.46 -19.62 -11.17
N VAL A 855 20.50 -18.91 -10.73
CA VAL A 855 21.50 -19.41 -9.79
C VAL A 855 21.53 -18.55 -8.53
N HIS A 856 21.48 -19.18 -7.36
CA HIS A 856 21.66 -18.50 -6.08
C HIS A 856 23.06 -17.88 -6.00
N SER A 857 23.16 -16.56 -5.81
CA SER A 857 24.44 -15.82 -5.85
C SER A 857 25.45 -16.29 -4.79
N GLY A 858 24.99 -16.60 -3.57
CA GLY A 858 25.85 -17.05 -2.46
C GLY A 858 26.27 -18.52 -2.48
N THR A 859 25.37 -19.47 -2.80
CA THR A 859 25.64 -20.91 -2.73
C THR A 859 26.04 -21.52 -4.07
N GLY A 860 25.71 -20.87 -5.19
CA GLY A 860 25.90 -21.42 -6.54
C GLY A 860 24.84 -22.47 -6.94
N GLU A 861 23.81 -22.69 -6.13
CA GLU A 861 22.72 -23.62 -6.42
C GLU A 861 21.87 -23.15 -7.61
N VAL A 862 21.56 -24.05 -8.55
CA VAL A 862 20.67 -23.78 -9.67
C VAL A 862 19.22 -24.03 -9.24
N LEU A 863 18.40 -22.99 -9.21
CA LEU A 863 17.00 -23.08 -8.80
C LEU A 863 16.07 -23.43 -9.96
N LEU A 864 16.31 -22.85 -11.14
CA LEU A 864 15.55 -23.08 -12.37
C LEU A 864 16.52 -23.19 -13.55
N SER A 865 16.22 -24.04 -14.54
CA SER A 865 17.05 -24.16 -15.75
C SER A 865 16.25 -24.59 -16.98
N HIS A 866 16.71 -24.16 -18.16
CA HIS A 866 16.15 -24.55 -19.46
C HIS A 866 17.23 -24.71 -20.51
N ASP A 867 17.13 -25.77 -21.32
CA ASP A 867 17.84 -25.83 -22.58
C ASP A 867 17.11 -24.97 -23.61
N VAL A 868 17.87 -24.10 -24.28
CA VAL A 868 17.36 -23.10 -25.22
C VAL A 868 18.15 -23.10 -26.52
N GLU A 869 17.48 -22.75 -27.62
CA GLU A 869 18.07 -22.56 -28.93
C GLU A 869 18.26 -21.08 -29.27
N GLU A 870 19.06 -20.80 -30.30
CA GLU A 870 19.25 -19.43 -30.77
C GLU A 870 17.95 -18.83 -31.31
N GLY A 871 17.64 -17.62 -30.86
CA GLY A 871 16.43 -16.87 -31.20
C GLY A 871 15.20 -17.23 -30.37
N ASP A 872 15.29 -18.20 -29.45
CA ASP A 872 14.23 -18.43 -28.47
C ASP A 872 14.04 -17.21 -27.57
N ILE A 873 12.84 -17.04 -27.02
CA ILE A 873 12.55 -15.95 -26.08
C ILE A 873 12.39 -16.58 -24.71
N TRP A 874 13.31 -16.28 -23.78
CA TRP A 874 13.27 -16.77 -22.41
C TRP A 874 12.83 -15.66 -21.45
N ARG A 875 12.06 -15.98 -20.41
CA ARG A 875 11.63 -15.03 -19.39
C ARG A 875 11.58 -15.64 -17.99
N MET A 876 11.75 -14.79 -16.97
CA MET A 876 11.47 -15.09 -15.56
C MET A 876 10.51 -14.07 -14.94
N CYS A 877 9.53 -14.56 -14.18
CA CYS A 877 8.56 -13.74 -13.44
C CYS A 877 8.73 -13.89 -11.91
N GLN A 878 8.12 -12.97 -11.17
CA GLN A 878 8.17 -12.92 -9.71
C GLN A 878 6.79 -12.58 -9.14
N THR A 879 6.38 -13.30 -8.10
CA THR A 879 5.13 -13.03 -7.38
C THR A 879 5.35 -13.17 -5.88
N LYS A 880 5.30 -12.04 -5.18
CA LYS A 880 5.57 -11.98 -3.72
C LYS A 880 4.41 -12.54 -2.92
N ASP A 881 4.74 -13.08 -1.75
CA ASP A 881 3.76 -13.76 -0.90
C ASP A 881 2.70 -12.83 -0.30
N ILE A 882 3.11 -11.63 0.14
CA ILE A 882 2.20 -10.61 0.70
C ILE A 882 1.10 -10.21 -0.31
N PRO A 883 1.42 -9.88 -1.58
CA PRO A 883 0.42 -9.71 -2.63
C PRO A 883 -0.56 -10.88 -2.79
N ILE A 884 -0.11 -12.15 -2.69
CA ILE A 884 -0.99 -13.32 -2.80
C ILE A 884 -1.95 -13.40 -1.60
N GLN A 885 -1.45 -13.18 -0.38
CA GLN A 885 -2.28 -13.16 0.82
C GLN A 885 -3.38 -12.09 0.75
N ASP A 886 -3.01 -10.87 0.36
CA ASP A 886 -3.96 -9.77 0.18
C ASP A 886 -4.98 -10.06 -0.92
N TRP A 887 -4.55 -10.65 -2.02
CA TRP A 887 -5.43 -11.04 -3.14
C TRP A 887 -6.48 -12.06 -2.71
N VAL A 888 -6.10 -13.08 -1.93
CA VAL A 888 -7.03 -14.06 -1.35
C VAL A 888 -8.01 -13.39 -0.38
N LYS A 889 -7.51 -12.51 0.49
CA LYS A 889 -8.34 -11.72 1.42
C LYS A 889 -9.37 -10.87 0.67
N LEU A 890 -8.95 -10.18 -0.39
CA LEU A 890 -9.82 -9.36 -1.23
C LEU A 890 -10.90 -10.21 -1.92
N ALA A 891 -10.54 -11.39 -2.42
CA ALA A 891 -11.49 -12.33 -3.02
C ALA A 891 -12.58 -12.77 -2.03
N VAL A 892 -12.19 -13.16 -0.81
CA VAL A 892 -13.15 -13.55 0.26
C VAL A 892 -14.04 -12.38 0.65
N ASN A 893 -13.47 -11.17 0.78
CA ASN A 893 -14.24 -9.96 1.08
C ASN A 893 -15.29 -9.67 0.01
N ARG A 894 -14.94 -9.79 -1.27
CA ARG A 894 -15.88 -9.57 -2.38
C ARG A 894 -16.93 -10.67 -2.49
N ALA A 895 -16.54 -11.94 -2.29
CA ALA A 895 -17.46 -13.07 -2.23
C ALA A 895 -18.51 -12.84 -1.13
N ARG A 896 -18.07 -12.45 0.07
CA ARG A 896 -18.97 -12.18 1.20
C ARG A 896 -19.86 -10.96 0.99
N ALA A 897 -19.33 -9.90 0.39
CA ALA A 897 -20.09 -8.67 0.13
C ALA A 897 -21.21 -8.85 -0.91
N THR A 898 -21.09 -9.85 -1.79
CA THR A 898 -22.01 -10.01 -2.94
C THR A 898 -22.81 -11.31 -2.91
N GLY A 899 -22.31 -12.35 -2.22
CA GLY A 899 -22.87 -13.71 -2.27
C GLY A 899 -22.68 -14.40 -3.64
N ALA A 900 -21.92 -13.81 -4.56
CA ALA A 900 -21.72 -14.36 -5.90
C ALA A 900 -20.74 -15.57 -5.87
N LYS A 901 -20.94 -16.52 -6.79
CA LYS A 901 -19.99 -17.62 -6.99
C LYS A 901 -18.63 -17.04 -7.34
N THR A 902 -17.58 -17.51 -6.68
CA THR A 902 -16.23 -16.97 -6.79
C THR A 902 -15.29 -18.05 -7.30
N LEU A 903 -14.61 -17.78 -8.41
CA LEU A 903 -13.74 -18.76 -9.07
C LEU A 903 -12.31 -18.22 -9.09
N PHE A 904 -11.37 -18.97 -8.53
CA PHE A 904 -9.94 -18.77 -8.76
C PHE A 904 -9.55 -19.44 -10.08
N TRP A 905 -9.09 -18.66 -11.07
CA TRP A 905 -8.75 -19.14 -12.41
C TRP A 905 -7.28 -19.52 -12.44
N LEU A 906 -6.98 -20.76 -12.03
CA LEU A 906 -5.63 -21.28 -11.87
C LEU A 906 -5.56 -22.67 -12.51
N ASP A 907 -4.60 -22.88 -13.41
CA ASP A 907 -4.40 -24.13 -14.13
C ASP A 907 -3.40 -25.03 -13.40
N GLU A 908 -3.85 -26.18 -12.89
CA GLU A 908 -2.95 -27.13 -12.23
C GLU A 908 -1.85 -27.70 -13.13
N ASN A 909 -1.96 -27.56 -14.45
CA ASN A 909 -0.93 -27.97 -15.39
C ASN A 909 0.21 -26.94 -15.50
N ARG A 910 -0.01 -25.69 -15.11
CA ARG A 910 1.02 -24.64 -15.07
C ARG A 910 1.81 -24.72 -13.77
N ALA A 911 3.14 -24.68 -13.85
CA ALA A 911 4.00 -24.81 -12.68
C ALA A 911 3.83 -23.64 -11.71
N HIS A 912 3.70 -22.42 -12.24
CA HIS A 912 3.42 -21.23 -11.44
C HIS A 912 2.08 -21.34 -10.71
N ASP A 913 1.00 -21.61 -11.47
CA ASP A 913 -0.34 -21.70 -10.91
C ASP A 913 -0.45 -22.80 -9.86
N ARG A 914 0.23 -23.96 -9.99
CA ARG A 914 0.29 -24.97 -8.91
C ARG A 914 0.81 -24.40 -7.59
N ASN A 915 1.90 -23.64 -7.64
CA ASN A 915 2.47 -23.01 -6.45
C ASN A 915 1.51 -21.97 -5.85
N VAL A 916 0.82 -21.20 -6.71
CA VAL A 916 -0.22 -20.25 -6.28
C VAL A 916 -1.44 -20.95 -5.70
N ILE A 917 -1.90 -22.06 -6.27
CA ILE A 917 -3.02 -22.89 -5.77
C ILE A 917 -2.75 -23.35 -4.34
N GLU A 918 -1.54 -23.83 -4.06
CA GLU A 918 -1.18 -24.27 -2.70
C GLU A 918 -1.20 -23.10 -1.70
N LYS A 919 -0.77 -21.91 -2.11
CA LYS A 919 -0.90 -20.69 -1.30
C LYS A 919 -2.36 -20.28 -1.11
N VAL A 920 -3.18 -20.31 -2.15
CA VAL A 920 -4.63 -20.01 -2.06
C VAL A 920 -5.30 -20.96 -1.08
N LYS A 921 -5.09 -22.27 -1.20
CA LYS A 921 -5.62 -23.28 -0.27
C LYS A 921 -5.16 -23.05 1.17
N ARG A 922 -3.93 -22.60 1.37
CA ARG A 922 -3.39 -22.25 2.70
C ARG A 922 -4.06 -21.01 3.28
N TYR A 923 -4.18 -19.94 2.50
CA TYR A 923 -4.65 -18.64 2.98
C TYR A 923 -6.18 -18.56 3.10
N LEU A 924 -6.94 -19.30 2.29
CA LEU A 924 -8.39 -19.41 2.48
C LEU A 924 -8.77 -19.94 3.89
N LYS A 925 -7.93 -20.80 4.49
CA LYS A 925 -8.13 -21.30 5.87
C LYS A 925 -7.97 -20.23 6.95
N GLN A 926 -7.39 -19.08 6.62
CA GLN A 926 -7.22 -17.95 7.54
C GLN A 926 -8.41 -17.01 7.56
N HIS A 927 -9.43 -17.27 6.72
CA HIS A 927 -10.64 -16.48 6.64
C HIS A 927 -11.86 -17.37 6.89
N SER A 928 -12.93 -16.81 7.47
CA SER A 928 -14.22 -17.50 7.44
C SER A 928 -14.68 -17.61 5.99
N THR A 929 -14.99 -18.82 5.55
CA THR A 929 -15.58 -19.11 4.24
C THR A 929 -16.98 -19.71 4.35
N ASP A 930 -17.54 -19.72 5.57
CA ASP A 930 -18.88 -20.24 5.85
C ASP A 930 -19.94 -19.53 4.99
N GLY A 931 -20.72 -20.33 4.26
CA GLY A 931 -21.76 -19.83 3.37
C GLY A 931 -21.26 -19.18 2.07
N LEU A 932 -19.97 -19.24 1.76
CA LEU A 932 -19.41 -18.74 0.50
C LEU A 932 -19.21 -19.89 -0.51
N ASP A 933 -19.50 -19.63 -1.78
CA ASP A 933 -19.30 -20.55 -2.90
C ASP A 933 -18.00 -20.19 -3.64
N ILE A 934 -16.88 -20.82 -3.23
CA ILE A 934 -15.54 -20.53 -3.73
C ILE A 934 -14.89 -21.81 -4.29
N ASP A 935 -14.53 -21.80 -5.58
CA ASP A 935 -13.84 -22.91 -6.25
C ASP A 935 -12.54 -22.46 -6.91
N ILE A 936 -11.65 -23.42 -7.20
CA ILE A 936 -10.45 -23.24 -8.03
C ILE A 936 -10.66 -24.05 -9.31
N MET A 937 -10.49 -23.43 -10.47
CA MET A 937 -10.72 -24.06 -11.78
C MET A 937 -9.72 -23.55 -12.82
N ALA A 938 -9.39 -24.37 -13.83
CA ALA A 938 -8.56 -23.94 -14.93
C ALA A 938 -9.23 -22.77 -15.71
N PRO A 939 -8.47 -21.78 -16.23
CA PRO A 939 -9.02 -20.58 -16.86
C PRO A 939 -10.07 -20.84 -17.95
N THR A 940 -9.84 -21.86 -18.79
CA THR A 940 -10.78 -22.29 -19.84
C THR A 940 -12.13 -22.72 -19.26
N GLU A 941 -12.11 -23.58 -18.22
CA GLU A 941 -13.33 -24.09 -17.59
C GLU A 941 -14.07 -23.00 -16.80
N ALA A 942 -13.31 -22.17 -16.08
CA ALA A 942 -13.83 -21.04 -15.33
C ALA A 942 -14.50 -20.01 -16.25
N CYS A 943 -13.91 -19.72 -17.41
CA CYS A 943 -14.51 -18.85 -18.43
C CYS A 943 -15.81 -19.44 -18.98
N ARG A 944 -15.82 -20.73 -19.33
CA ARG A 944 -17.02 -21.43 -19.83
C ARG A 944 -18.18 -21.34 -18.82
N LEU A 945 -17.91 -21.65 -17.55
CA LEU A 945 -18.91 -21.56 -16.48
C LEU A 945 -19.38 -20.13 -16.24
N SER A 946 -18.46 -19.15 -16.27
CA SER A 946 -18.80 -17.73 -16.12
C SER A 946 -19.68 -17.23 -17.26
N CYS A 947 -19.39 -17.62 -18.51
CA CYS A 947 -20.23 -17.29 -19.67
C CYS A 947 -21.62 -17.93 -19.56
N GLN A 948 -21.71 -19.18 -19.12
CA GLN A 948 -22.99 -19.85 -18.88
C GLN A 948 -23.81 -19.10 -17.82
N ARG A 949 -23.23 -18.86 -16.65
CA ARG A 949 -23.91 -18.15 -15.55
C ARG A 949 -24.32 -16.73 -15.92
N ALA A 950 -23.48 -16.00 -16.65
CA ALA A 950 -23.82 -14.68 -17.15
C ALA A 950 -25.05 -14.72 -18.07
N ARG A 951 -25.17 -15.72 -18.96
CA ARG A 951 -26.38 -15.89 -19.79
C ARG A 951 -27.63 -16.27 -18.98
N GLU A 952 -27.45 -16.93 -17.84
CA GLU A 952 -28.53 -17.21 -16.87
C GLU A 952 -28.88 -16.00 -15.98
N GLY A 953 -28.29 -14.83 -16.21
CA GLY A 953 -28.51 -13.63 -15.40
C GLY A 953 -27.80 -13.65 -14.04
N LYS A 954 -26.87 -14.58 -13.82
CA LYS A 954 -26.16 -14.79 -12.53
C LYS A 954 -24.75 -14.22 -12.57
N ASP A 955 -24.32 -13.68 -11.43
CA ASP A 955 -23.00 -13.09 -11.28
C ASP A 955 -21.94 -14.14 -10.92
N THR A 956 -20.70 -13.93 -11.37
CA THR A 956 -19.54 -14.78 -11.04
C THR A 956 -18.29 -13.94 -10.84
N ILE A 957 -17.67 -13.96 -9.67
CA ILE A 957 -16.41 -13.26 -9.43
C ILE A 957 -15.28 -14.08 -10.04
N SER A 958 -14.55 -13.49 -10.98
CA SER A 958 -13.29 -14.04 -11.47
C SER A 958 -12.14 -13.58 -10.59
N VAL A 959 -11.39 -14.51 -10.02
CA VAL A 959 -10.23 -14.24 -9.15
C VAL A 959 -9.00 -14.73 -9.91
N THR A 960 -8.19 -13.80 -10.42
CA THR A 960 -7.19 -14.13 -11.45
C THR A 960 -5.83 -13.52 -11.19
N GLY A 961 -4.80 -14.09 -11.83
CA GLY A 961 -3.50 -13.43 -12.03
C GLY A 961 -3.60 -12.12 -12.82
N ASN A 962 -2.48 -11.44 -13.01
CA ASN A 962 -2.36 -10.08 -13.51
C ASN A 962 -2.74 -9.95 -14.99
N VAL A 963 -2.35 -10.90 -15.85
CA VAL A 963 -2.71 -10.88 -17.27
C VAL A 963 -4.21 -11.10 -17.46
N LEU A 964 -4.77 -12.12 -16.80
CA LEU A 964 -6.21 -12.41 -16.87
C LEU A 964 -7.06 -11.33 -16.19
N ARG A 965 -6.53 -10.61 -15.20
CA ARG A 965 -7.18 -9.39 -14.69
C ARG A 965 -7.43 -8.41 -15.82
N ASP A 966 -6.41 -8.12 -16.63
CA ASP A 966 -6.58 -7.20 -17.77
C ASP A 966 -7.58 -7.77 -18.77
N TYR A 967 -7.41 -9.04 -19.18
CA TYR A 967 -8.25 -9.62 -20.24
C TYR A 967 -9.72 -9.71 -19.83
N ASN A 968 -10.01 -10.16 -18.61
CA ASN A 968 -11.39 -10.28 -18.13
C ASN A 968 -12.04 -8.91 -17.89
N THR A 969 -11.27 -7.90 -17.48
CA THR A 969 -11.79 -6.55 -17.23
C THR A 969 -11.98 -5.71 -18.49
N ASP A 970 -11.55 -6.20 -19.65
CA ASP A 970 -12.01 -5.72 -20.95
C ASP A 970 -13.11 -6.62 -21.54
N LEU A 971 -12.93 -7.94 -21.52
CA LEU A 971 -13.84 -8.91 -22.14
C LEU A 971 -15.27 -8.78 -21.65
N PHE A 972 -15.50 -8.95 -20.35
CA PHE A 972 -16.85 -8.95 -19.82
C PHE A 972 -17.46 -7.55 -19.83
N PRO A 973 -16.78 -6.47 -19.45
CA PRO A 973 -17.35 -5.12 -19.54
C PRO A 973 -17.68 -4.67 -20.97
N ILE A 974 -16.90 -5.02 -21.99
CA ILE A 974 -17.25 -4.68 -23.38
C ILE A 974 -18.52 -5.41 -23.83
N VAL A 975 -18.71 -6.66 -23.39
CA VAL A 975 -19.91 -7.44 -23.71
C VAL A 975 -21.11 -7.02 -22.84
N GLU A 976 -20.89 -6.63 -21.59
CA GLU A 976 -21.93 -6.24 -20.64
C GLU A 976 -22.41 -4.80 -20.81
N LEU A 977 -21.48 -3.88 -21.07
CA LEU A 977 -21.70 -2.43 -21.02
C LEU A 977 -21.37 -1.73 -22.35
N GLY A 978 -20.82 -2.46 -23.32
CA GLY A 978 -20.38 -1.92 -24.62
C GLY A 978 -19.04 -1.20 -24.57
N THR A 979 -18.42 -1.10 -23.38
CA THR A 979 -17.13 -0.44 -23.15
C THR A 979 -16.58 -0.83 -21.77
N SER A 980 -15.26 -0.95 -21.64
CA SER A 980 -14.56 -1.14 -20.36
C SER A 980 -14.29 0.17 -19.61
N ALA A 981 -14.56 1.33 -20.22
CA ALA A 981 -14.34 2.64 -19.60
C ALA A 981 -15.32 2.95 -18.44
N LYS A 982 -16.46 2.25 -18.36
CA LYS A 982 -17.54 2.52 -17.38
C LYS A 982 -17.48 1.58 -16.17
N MET A 983 -16.29 1.34 -15.66
CA MET A 983 -16.01 0.38 -14.59
C MET A 983 -15.48 1.08 -13.34
N LEU A 984 -15.81 0.54 -12.17
CA LEU A 984 -15.05 0.80 -10.95
C LEU A 984 -13.73 0.04 -11.04
N SER A 985 -12.63 0.73 -10.78
CA SER A 985 -11.30 0.13 -10.69
C SER A 985 -10.65 0.60 -9.39
N ILE A 986 -10.86 -0.20 -8.35
CA ILE A 986 -10.45 0.10 -6.98
C ILE A 986 -9.18 -0.69 -6.68
N VAL A 987 -8.19 -0.03 -6.08
CA VAL A 987 -6.93 -0.61 -5.65
C VAL A 987 -6.78 -0.38 -4.16
N PRO A 988 -7.25 -1.32 -3.32
CA PRO A 988 -6.94 -1.32 -1.90
C PRO A 988 -5.43 -1.53 -1.73
N MET A 989 -4.73 -0.53 -1.22
CA MET A 989 -3.28 -0.61 -1.06
C MET A 989 -2.92 -1.55 0.08
N LEU A 990 -1.79 -2.26 -0.06
CA LEU A 990 -1.24 -3.16 0.97
C LEU A 990 -1.04 -2.43 2.31
N ALA A 991 -0.68 -1.14 2.27
CA ALA A 991 -0.50 -0.30 3.46
C ALA A 991 -1.82 0.16 4.11
N GLY A 992 -2.98 -0.12 3.50
CA GLY A 992 -4.31 0.28 3.98
C GLY A 992 -4.89 1.53 3.33
N GLY A 993 -4.13 2.20 2.45
CA GLY A 993 -4.61 3.30 1.61
C GLY A 993 -5.52 2.81 0.47
N GLY A 994 -5.95 3.73 -0.39
CA GLY A 994 -6.77 3.42 -1.57
C GLY A 994 -6.36 4.24 -2.79
N MET A 995 -6.35 3.60 -3.96
CA MET A 995 -6.34 4.29 -5.25
C MET A 995 -7.56 3.89 -6.07
N TYR A 996 -8.13 4.85 -6.77
CA TYR A 996 -9.35 4.72 -7.54
C TYR A 996 -9.05 5.16 -8.97
N GLU A 997 -8.83 4.18 -9.84
CA GLU A 997 -8.59 4.46 -11.26
C GLU A 997 -9.93 4.83 -11.92
N THR A 998 -9.97 5.93 -12.65
CA THR A 998 -11.20 6.46 -13.26
C THR A 998 -11.61 5.73 -14.55
N GLY A 999 -10.99 4.59 -14.84
CA GLY A 999 -11.26 3.78 -16.03
C GLY A 999 -10.07 2.90 -16.41
N ALA A 1000 -10.30 1.93 -17.29
CA ALA A 1000 -9.28 1.00 -17.78
C ALA A 1000 -8.61 1.43 -19.12
N GLY A 1001 -9.12 2.48 -19.77
CA GLY A 1001 -8.64 2.95 -21.08
C GLY A 1001 -7.45 3.92 -21.05
N GLY A 1002 -7.03 4.38 -22.24
CA GLY A 1002 -5.99 5.42 -22.41
C GLY A 1002 -6.51 6.87 -22.35
N SER A 1003 -5.65 7.84 -22.68
CA SER A 1003 -5.91 9.29 -22.57
C SER A 1003 -6.60 9.94 -23.80
N ALA A 1004 -6.93 9.14 -24.82
CA ALA A 1004 -7.79 9.50 -25.97
C ALA A 1004 -7.33 10.72 -26.82
N PRO A 1005 -6.21 10.63 -27.56
CA PRO A 1005 -5.64 11.74 -28.36
C PRO A 1005 -6.63 12.34 -29.38
N LYS A 1006 -7.44 11.50 -30.05
CA LYS A 1006 -8.45 11.93 -31.03
C LYS A 1006 -9.55 12.83 -30.45
N HIS A 1007 -9.68 12.91 -29.13
CA HIS A 1007 -10.63 13.81 -28.46
C HIS A 1007 -10.04 15.22 -28.35
N VAL A 1008 -8.72 15.32 -28.14
CA VAL A 1008 -7.98 16.60 -28.16
C VAL A 1008 -8.04 17.22 -29.54
N GLU A 1009 -7.82 16.43 -30.60
CA GLU A 1009 -7.93 16.91 -31.99
C GLU A 1009 -9.31 17.51 -32.29
N GLN A 1010 -10.39 16.87 -31.81
CA GLN A 1010 -11.74 17.39 -31.98
C GLN A 1010 -11.96 18.68 -31.19
N LEU A 1011 -11.46 18.76 -29.95
CA LEU A 1011 -11.54 19.98 -29.16
C LEU A 1011 -10.80 21.12 -29.87
N VAL A 1012 -9.55 20.92 -30.28
CA VAL A 1012 -8.76 21.98 -30.93
C VAL A 1012 -9.40 22.45 -32.25
N LYS A 1013 -9.97 21.52 -33.02
CA LYS A 1013 -10.55 21.85 -34.33
C LYS A 1013 -11.95 22.46 -34.25
N GLU A 1014 -12.80 21.96 -33.35
CA GLU A 1014 -14.24 22.24 -33.37
C GLU A 1014 -14.80 22.60 -31.98
N ASN A 1015 -13.93 22.81 -30.99
CA ASN A 1015 -14.25 23.12 -29.59
C ASN A 1015 -15.31 22.18 -28.99
N HIS A 1016 -15.21 20.88 -29.26
CA HIS A 1016 -16.10 19.86 -28.72
C HIS A 1016 -15.29 18.72 -28.08
N LEU A 1017 -15.44 18.51 -26.76
CA LEU A 1017 -14.76 17.44 -26.05
C LEU A 1017 -15.72 16.29 -25.75
N ARG A 1018 -15.60 15.19 -26.50
CA ARG A 1018 -16.43 13.98 -26.33
C ARG A 1018 -15.92 12.98 -25.27
N TRP A 1019 -15.06 13.42 -24.35
CA TRP A 1019 -14.58 12.59 -23.24
C TRP A 1019 -15.70 12.33 -22.23
N ASP A 1020 -15.91 11.08 -21.84
CA ASP A 1020 -16.92 10.67 -20.85
C ASP A 1020 -16.28 10.55 -19.46
N SER A 1021 -16.58 11.50 -18.58
CA SER A 1021 -16.04 11.55 -17.21
C SER A 1021 -16.78 10.66 -16.22
N LEU A 1022 -17.70 9.79 -16.65
CA LEU A 1022 -18.45 8.90 -15.73
C LEU A 1022 -17.52 8.10 -14.80
N GLY A 1023 -16.40 7.61 -15.30
CA GLY A 1023 -15.44 6.89 -14.46
C GLY A 1023 -14.76 7.77 -13.41
N GLU A 1024 -14.60 9.08 -13.65
CA GLU A 1024 -14.12 10.04 -12.66
C GLU A 1024 -15.15 10.24 -11.54
N TYR A 1025 -16.44 10.29 -11.88
CA TYR A 1025 -17.53 10.43 -10.90
C TYR A 1025 -17.61 9.21 -10.00
N LEU A 1026 -17.52 8.02 -10.60
CA LEU A 1026 -17.53 6.75 -9.91
C LEU A 1026 -16.30 6.58 -8.99
N ALA A 1027 -15.11 6.92 -9.48
CA ALA A 1027 -13.88 6.87 -8.67
C ALA A 1027 -13.92 7.86 -7.50
N LEU A 1028 -14.41 9.09 -7.72
CA LEU A 1028 -14.59 10.09 -6.67
C LEU A 1028 -15.62 9.62 -5.62
N CYS A 1029 -16.72 9.00 -6.06
CA CYS A 1029 -17.72 8.43 -5.15
C CYS A 1029 -17.07 7.41 -4.20
N VAL A 1030 -16.33 6.43 -4.74
CA VAL A 1030 -15.66 5.43 -3.91
C VAL A 1030 -14.53 6.02 -3.06
N SER A 1031 -13.80 7.00 -3.57
CA SER A 1031 -12.78 7.75 -2.82
C SER A 1031 -13.39 8.44 -1.58
N LEU A 1032 -14.55 9.07 -1.72
CA LEU A 1032 -15.29 9.69 -0.61
C LEU A 1032 -15.89 8.63 0.33
N GLU A 1033 -16.39 7.50 -0.19
CA GLU A 1033 -16.88 6.40 0.65
C GLU A 1033 -15.77 5.81 1.53
N ASP A 1034 -14.61 5.53 0.95
CA ASP A 1034 -13.45 5.02 1.71
C ASP A 1034 -13.02 6.01 2.78
N LEU A 1035 -12.94 7.30 2.43
CA LEU A 1035 -12.62 8.33 3.40
C LEU A 1035 -13.67 8.43 4.50
N ALA A 1036 -14.97 8.32 4.17
CA ALA A 1036 -16.06 8.30 5.14
C ALA A 1036 -15.95 7.10 6.10
N VAL A 1037 -15.60 5.92 5.58
CA VAL A 1037 -15.41 4.71 6.40
C VAL A 1037 -14.22 4.85 7.32
N LYS A 1038 -13.08 5.33 6.80
CA LYS A 1038 -11.83 5.49 7.57
C LYS A 1038 -11.94 6.57 8.65
N SER A 1039 -12.61 7.67 8.34
CA SER A 1039 -12.75 8.80 9.25
C SER A 1039 -14.00 8.77 10.12
N LYS A 1040 -15.00 7.95 9.79
CA LYS A 1040 -16.35 7.94 10.38
C LYS A 1040 -17.07 9.30 10.30
N ASN A 1041 -16.72 10.13 9.32
CA ASN A 1041 -17.29 11.46 9.16
C ASN A 1041 -18.65 11.43 8.44
N VAL A 1042 -19.68 11.93 9.13
CA VAL A 1042 -21.05 11.98 8.61
C VAL A 1042 -21.16 12.88 7.37
N LYS A 1043 -20.47 14.03 7.32
CA LYS A 1043 -20.49 14.93 6.14
C LYS A 1043 -19.88 14.25 4.93
N THR A 1044 -18.74 13.58 5.09
CA THR A 1044 -18.10 12.82 4.01
C THR A 1044 -18.99 11.68 3.51
N SER A 1045 -19.65 10.96 4.42
CA SER A 1045 -20.62 9.92 4.05
C SER A 1045 -21.79 10.50 3.23
N VAL A 1046 -22.32 11.65 3.64
CA VAL A 1046 -23.43 12.32 2.93
C VAL A 1046 -22.99 12.79 1.53
N LEU A 1047 -21.78 13.35 1.40
CA LEU A 1047 -21.22 13.75 0.11
C LEU A 1047 -21.14 12.57 -0.85
N ALA A 1048 -20.59 11.43 -0.39
CA ALA A 1048 -20.47 10.20 -1.16
C ALA A 1048 -21.84 9.66 -1.61
N GLU A 1049 -22.78 9.49 -0.67
CA GLU A 1049 -24.13 9.00 -0.97
C GLU A 1049 -24.86 9.89 -1.97
N CYS A 1050 -24.77 11.21 -1.82
CA CYS A 1050 -25.40 12.15 -2.73
C CYS A 1050 -24.75 12.15 -4.11
N LEU A 1051 -23.43 11.95 -4.21
CA LEU A 1051 -22.73 11.81 -5.49
C LEU A 1051 -23.14 10.53 -6.22
N SER A 1052 -23.32 9.43 -5.48
CA SER A 1052 -23.84 8.17 -6.01
C SER A 1052 -25.23 8.35 -6.62
N GLN A 1053 -26.14 8.99 -5.88
CA GLN A 1053 -27.51 9.32 -6.36
C GLN A 1053 -27.48 10.25 -7.60
N ALA A 1054 -26.60 11.25 -7.59
CA ALA A 1054 -26.43 12.15 -8.71
C ALA A 1054 -25.94 11.42 -9.96
N THR A 1055 -25.02 10.47 -9.81
CA THR A 1055 -24.49 9.64 -10.90
C THR A 1055 -25.56 8.71 -11.49
N GLU A 1056 -26.42 8.12 -10.63
CA GLU A 1056 -27.57 7.33 -11.09
C GLU A 1056 -28.56 8.17 -11.90
N ARG A 1057 -28.94 9.35 -11.39
CA ARG A 1057 -29.82 10.27 -12.12
C ARG A 1057 -29.18 10.78 -13.41
N PHE A 1058 -27.87 11.03 -13.41
CA PHE A 1058 -27.11 11.45 -14.59
C PHE A 1058 -27.23 10.42 -15.73
N LEU A 1059 -27.11 9.13 -15.40
CA LEU A 1059 -27.28 8.04 -16.34
C LEU A 1059 -28.72 7.95 -16.83
N ASP A 1060 -29.71 7.94 -15.93
CA ASP A 1060 -31.13 7.84 -16.30
C ASP A 1060 -31.61 9.02 -17.15
N ALA A 1061 -31.09 10.23 -16.93
CA ALA A 1061 -31.37 11.43 -17.72
C ALA A 1061 -30.58 11.51 -19.05
N ASN A 1062 -29.75 10.50 -19.34
CA ASN A 1062 -28.88 10.39 -20.51
C ASN A 1062 -28.08 11.67 -20.80
N LYS A 1063 -27.39 12.20 -19.78
CA LYS A 1063 -26.57 13.42 -19.88
C LYS A 1063 -25.10 13.14 -20.23
N ASN A 1064 -24.82 11.98 -20.82
CA ASN A 1064 -23.51 11.64 -21.38
C ASN A 1064 -23.12 12.63 -22.50
N PRO A 1065 -21.83 12.88 -22.73
CA PRO A 1065 -21.38 13.71 -23.85
C PRO A 1065 -21.79 13.08 -25.19
N GLY A 1066 -22.35 13.91 -26.07
CA GLY A 1066 -22.52 13.61 -27.48
C GLY A 1066 -21.19 13.45 -28.19
N ARG A 1067 -21.22 12.93 -29.42
CA ARG A 1067 -20.01 12.73 -30.24
C ARG A 1067 -19.85 13.79 -31.34
N LYS A 1068 -20.90 14.58 -31.59
CA LYS A 1068 -20.96 15.57 -32.66
C LYS A 1068 -21.01 16.97 -32.08
N THR A 1069 -20.26 17.86 -32.70
CA THR A 1069 -20.27 19.30 -32.46
C THR A 1069 -21.71 19.86 -32.53
N GLY A 1070 -22.06 20.73 -31.57
CA GLY A 1070 -23.42 21.25 -31.37
C GLY A 1070 -24.29 20.40 -30.42
N GLN A 1071 -23.81 19.23 -29.99
CA GLN A 1071 -24.42 18.45 -28.91
C GLN A 1071 -23.80 18.82 -27.54
N LEU A 1072 -24.44 18.38 -26.46
CA LEU A 1072 -23.84 18.42 -25.13
C LEU A 1072 -22.49 17.70 -25.15
N ASP A 1073 -21.43 18.29 -24.59
CA ASP A 1073 -20.11 17.67 -24.52
C ASP A 1073 -19.68 17.44 -23.06
N ASN A 1074 -18.39 17.13 -22.82
CA ASN A 1074 -17.84 16.86 -21.49
C ASN A 1074 -18.17 17.97 -20.47
N ARG A 1075 -18.06 19.24 -20.84
CA ARG A 1075 -18.34 20.38 -19.95
C ARG A 1075 -19.81 20.42 -19.53
N GLY A 1076 -20.69 20.15 -20.49
CA GLY A 1076 -22.12 20.03 -20.24
C GLY A 1076 -22.46 18.86 -19.31
N SER A 1077 -21.76 17.74 -19.45
CA SER A 1077 -21.94 16.59 -18.55
C SER A 1077 -21.56 16.92 -17.10
N HIS A 1078 -20.47 17.68 -16.88
CA HIS A 1078 -20.06 18.14 -15.55
C HIS A 1078 -21.08 19.09 -14.90
N PHE A 1079 -21.67 19.99 -15.69
CA PHE A 1079 -22.76 20.85 -15.20
C PHE A 1079 -23.94 20.03 -14.70
N TYR A 1080 -24.40 19.03 -15.45
CA TYR A 1080 -25.52 18.18 -15.03
C TYR A 1080 -25.20 17.34 -13.80
N LEU A 1081 -23.96 16.82 -13.67
CA LEU A 1081 -23.54 16.16 -12.44
C LEU A 1081 -23.60 17.13 -11.25
N ALA A 1082 -23.07 18.34 -11.40
CA ALA A 1082 -23.07 19.36 -10.33
C ALA A 1082 -24.50 19.72 -9.90
N LEU A 1083 -25.41 19.91 -10.86
CA LEU A 1083 -26.83 20.16 -10.61
C LEU A 1083 -27.45 19.01 -9.81
N PHE A 1084 -27.31 17.77 -10.28
CA PHE A 1084 -27.92 16.61 -9.62
C PHE A 1084 -27.31 16.34 -8.24
N TRP A 1085 -26.02 16.59 -8.05
CA TRP A 1085 -25.35 16.45 -6.77
C TRP A 1085 -25.79 17.52 -5.77
N ALA A 1086 -25.92 18.78 -6.20
CA ALA A 1086 -26.43 19.86 -5.37
C ALA A 1086 -27.90 19.60 -4.96
N GLU A 1087 -28.74 19.12 -5.88
CA GLU A 1087 -30.12 18.76 -5.57
C GLU A 1087 -30.22 17.60 -4.58
N ALA A 1088 -29.37 16.58 -4.68
CA ALA A 1088 -29.32 15.49 -3.71
C ALA A 1088 -28.89 15.99 -2.32
N LEU A 1089 -27.85 16.84 -2.27
CA LEU A 1089 -27.37 17.47 -1.03
C LEU A 1089 -28.38 18.42 -0.39
N ALA A 1090 -29.23 19.07 -1.19
CA ALA A 1090 -30.32 19.92 -0.71
C ALA A 1090 -31.53 19.12 -0.17
N LYS A 1091 -31.69 17.86 -0.59
CA LYS A 1091 -32.83 16.99 -0.20
C LYS A 1091 -32.52 16.05 0.96
N GLN A 1092 -31.26 15.68 1.17
CA GLN A 1092 -30.87 14.79 2.27
C GLN A 1092 -31.22 15.36 3.66
N THR A 1093 -31.34 14.46 4.64
CA THR A 1093 -31.79 14.76 6.02
C THR A 1093 -30.78 14.37 7.09
N LYS A 1094 -29.55 13.98 6.71
CA LYS A 1094 -28.49 13.51 7.61
C LYS A 1094 -27.57 14.65 8.10
N SER A 1095 -27.52 15.78 7.38
CA SER A 1095 -26.72 16.94 7.74
C SER A 1095 -27.41 18.25 7.37
N ASP A 1096 -27.96 18.96 8.36
CA ASP A 1096 -28.61 20.26 8.13
C ASP A 1096 -27.65 21.33 7.62
N ALA A 1097 -26.37 21.27 8.00
CA ALA A 1097 -25.33 22.17 7.53
C ALA A 1097 -25.13 22.03 6.00
N LEU A 1098 -24.92 20.81 5.51
CA LEU A 1098 -24.79 20.55 4.07
C LEU A 1098 -26.10 20.90 3.35
N LYS A 1099 -27.25 20.54 3.93
CA LYS A 1099 -28.56 20.85 3.35
C LYS A 1099 -28.72 22.35 3.12
N SER A 1100 -28.44 23.15 4.14
CA SER A 1100 -28.55 24.62 4.08
C SER A 1100 -27.59 25.21 3.05
N GLN A 1101 -26.34 24.75 3.04
CA GLN A 1101 -25.33 25.19 2.08
C GLN A 1101 -25.76 24.92 0.63
N PHE A 1102 -26.20 23.70 0.32
CA PHE A 1102 -26.47 23.28 -1.06
C PHE A 1102 -27.87 23.60 -1.55
N SER A 1103 -28.82 23.96 -0.67
CA SER A 1103 -30.18 24.37 -1.08
C SER A 1103 -30.15 25.57 -2.03
N ARG A 1104 -29.32 26.59 -1.73
CA ARG A 1104 -29.18 27.75 -2.60
C ARG A 1104 -28.45 27.41 -3.90
N ILE A 1105 -27.35 26.65 -3.83
CA ILE A 1105 -26.57 26.24 -5.00
C ILE A 1105 -27.47 25.45 -5.98
N ALA A 1106 -28.27 24.51 -5.47
CA ALA A 1106 -29.21 23.74 -6.27
C ALA A 1106 -30.25 24.62 -6.97
N ALA A 1107 -30.82 25.61 -6.26
CA ALA A 1107 -31.79 26.54 -6.82
C ALA A 1107 -31.19 27.42 -7.93
N GLU A 1108 -29.97 27.95 -7.73
CA GLU A 1108 -29.28 28.79 -8.71
C GLU A 1108 -28.89 27.99 -9.97
N LEU A 1109 -28.37 26.77 -9.80
CA LEU A 1109 -28.05 25.88 -10.94
C LEU A 1109 -29.30 25.50 -11.73
N ALA A 1110 -30.41 25.19 -11.06
CA ALA A 1110 -31.67 24.83 -11.70
C ALA A 1110 -32.29 26.03 -12.45
N ALA A 1111 -32.31 27.22 -11.83
CA ALA A 1111 -32.86 28.43 -12.45
C ALA A 1111 -32.09 28.86 -13.70
N ASN A 1112 -30.78 28.59 -13.76
CA ASN A 1112 -29.91 28.98 -14.85
C ASN A 1112 -29.57 27.83 -15.84
N GLU A 1113 -30.22 26.66 -15.72
CA GLU A 1113 -29.91 25.48 -16.54
C GLU A 1113 -29.85 25.78 -18.03
N THR A 1114 -30.92 26.39 -18.56
CA THR A 1114 -31.04 26.68 -20.00
C THR A 1114 -29.98 27.67 -20.47
N ILE A 1115 -29.61 28.65 -19.63
CA ILE A 1115 -28.62 29.66 -19.99
C ILE A 1115 -27.23 29.03 -20.03
N ILE A 1116 -26.85 28.29 -18.99
CA ILE A 1116 -25.57 27.61 -18.89
C ILE A 1116 -25.37 26.62 -20.04
N VAL A 1117 -26.35 25.75 -20.30
CA VAL A 1117 -26.26 24.77 -21.39
C VAL A 1117 -26.11 25.47 -22.75
N ASN A 1118 -26.82 26.58 -22.98
CA ASN A 1118 -26.67 27.35 -24.20
C ASN A 1118 -25.28 28.00 -24.34
N GLU A 1119 -24.69 28.52 -23.26
CA GLU A 1119 -23.31 29.03 -23.27
C GLU A 1119 -22.30 27.92 -23.63
N LEU A 1120 -22.48 26.72 -23.06
CA LEU A 1120 -21.62 25.56 -23.29
C LEU A 1120 -21.76 24.95 -24.71
N ILE A 1121 -22.91 25.13 -25.37
CA ILE A 1121 -23.13 24.68 -26.76
C ILE A 1121 -22.69 25.76 -27.76
N LYS A 1122 -22.99 27.03 -27.51
CA LYS A 1122 -22.68 28.14 -28.44
C LYS A 1122 -21.18 28.37 -28.64
N CYS A 1123 -20.34 27.97 -27.69
CA CYS A 1123 -18.89 28.07 -27.85
C CYS A 1123 -18.31 27.03 -28.83
N GLN A 1124 -19.07 25.99 -29.20
CA GLN A 1124 -18.64 24.92 -30.08
C GLN A 1124 -18.68 25.33 -31.56
N GLY A 1125 -17.97 24.59 -32.43
CA GLY A 1125 -17.99 24.76 -33.88
C GLY A 1125 -16.82 25.54 -34.45
N ALA A 1126 -16.12 26.32 -33.62
CA ALA A 1126 -14.90 27.02 -34.00
C ALA A 1126 -13.65 26.33 -33.42
N GLY A 1127 -12.52 26.45 -34.11
CA GLY A 1127 -11.24 25.99 -33.58
C GLY A 1127 -10.78 26.84 -32.38
N VAL A 1128 -10.06 26.21 -31.45
CA VAL A 1128 -9.54 26.84 -30.24
C VAL A 1128 -8.05 26.55 -30.07
N ASP A 1129 -7.33 27.50 -29.51
CA ASP A 1129 -5.92 27.37 -29.16
C ASP A 1129 -5.76 27.14 -27.66
N ILE A 1130 -5.19 25.99 -27.29
CA ILE A 1130 -4.87 25.63 -25.90
C ILE A 1130 -3.39 25.85 -25.55
N GLY A 1131 -2.58 26.39 -26.47
CA GLY A 1131 -1.19 26.78 -26.21
C GLY A 1131 -0.19 25.63 -26.07
N GLY A 1132 -0.48 24.45 -26.60
CA GLY A 1132 0.40 23.27 -26.55
C GLY A 1132 -0.38 21.96 -26.61
N TYR A 1133 0.32 20.83 -26.59
CA TYR A 1133 -0.29 19.49 -26.55
C TYR A 1133 0.08 18.74 -25.27
N PHE A 1134 1.37 18.53 -25.03
CA PHE A 1134 1.87 17.83 -23.84
C PHE A 1134 1.95 18.73 -22.61
N ARG A 1135 2.15 20.04 -22.80
CA ARG A 1135 2.20 21.04 -21.71
C ARG A 1135 1.38 22.28 -22.08
N PRO A 1136 0.07 22.16 -22.33
CA PRO A 1136 -0.73 23.30 -22.78
C PRO A 1136 -0.70 24.46 -21.77
N ASP A 1137 -1.03 25.66 -22.25
CA ASP A 1137 -1.08 26.86 -21.43
C ASP A 1137 -2.26 26.78 -20.46
N PRO A 1138 -2.04 26.77 -19.12
CA PRO A 1138 -3.11 26.59 -18.16
C PRO A 1138 -4.23 27.63 -18.26
N GLU A 1139 -3.92 28.90 -18.55
CA GLU A 1139 -4.91 29.97 -18.66
C GLU A 1139 -5.77 29.81 -19.92
N LYS A 1140 -5.15 29.43 -21.04
CA LYS A 1140 -5.89 29.15 -22.28
C LYS A 1140 -6.81 27.94 -22.12
N VAL A 1141 -6.31 26.86 -21.52
CA VAL A 1141 -7.12 25.67 -21.25
C VAL A 1141 -8.29 26.01 -20.33
N GLU A 1142 -8.05 26.78 -19.27
CA GLU A 1142 -9.11 27.17 -18.34
C GLU A 1142 -10.23 27.96 -19.05
N LYS A 1143 -9.87 28.93 -19.91
CA LYS A 1143 -10.85 29.70 -20.70
C LYS A 1143 -11.68 28.80 -21.64
N VAL A 1144 -11.04 27.83 -22.28
CA VAL A 1144 -11.71 26.88 -23.19
C VAL A 1144 -12.60 25.89 -22.42
N MET A 1145 -12.13 25.41 -21.26
CA MET A 1145 -12.81 24.38 -20.48
C MET A 1145 -13.90 24.93 -19.54
N ARG A 1146 -13.86 26.23 -19.22
CA ARG A 1146 -14.83 26.88 -18.34
C ARG A 1146 -15.48 28.13 -18.98
N PRO A 1147 -16.14 28.02 -20.15
CA PRO A 1147 -16.61 29.18 -20.90
C PRO A 1147 -17.90 29.82 -20.35
N SER A 1148 -18.64 29.13 -19.46
CA SER A 1148 -19.87 29.67 -18.86
C SER A 1148 -19.55 30.53 -17.64
N ALA A 1149 -19.69 31.85 -17.79
CA ALA A 1149 -19.42 32.81 -16.71
C ALA A 1149 -20.40 32.63 -15.54
N ILE A 1150 -21.67 32.36 -15.83
CA ILE A 1150 -22.71 32.14 -14.81
C ILE A 1150 -22.40 30.87 -14.00
N PHE A 1151 -22.06 29.77 -14.66
CA PHE A 1151 -21.74 28.53 -13.96
C PHE A 1151 -20.53 28.71 -13.04
N ASN A 1152 -19.47 29.37 -13.54
CA ASN A 1152 -18.29 29.70 -12.74
C ASN A 1152 -18.64 30.56 -11.52
N ALA A 1153 -19.47 31.59 -11.69
CA ALA A 1153 -19.89 32.46 -10.60
C ALA A 1153 -20.66 31.70 -9.50
N ILE A 1154 -21.55 30.78 -9.87
CA ILE A 1154 -22.30 29.94 -8.92
C ILE A 1154 -21.34 29.05 -8.10
N LEU A 1155 -20.32 28.47 -8.73
CA LEU A 1155 -19.33 27.63 -8.05
C LEU A 1155 -18.43 28.45 -7.09
N THR A 1156 -18.06 29.67 -7.47
CA THR A 1156 -17.27 30.58 -6.61
C THR A 1156 -18.08 31.14 -5.45
N LEU A 1157 -19.37 31.43 -5.66
CA LEU A 1157 -20.32 31.66 -4.57
C LEU A 1157 -20.43 30.43 -3.65
N GLY A 1158 -20.21 29.21 -4.15
CA GLY A 1158 -20.08 28.03 -3.28
C GLY A 1158 -18.86 28.07 -2.34
N ALA A 1159 -17.73 28.65 -2.77
CA ALA A 1159 -16.45 28.61 -2.04
C ALA A 1159 -16.33 29.64 -0.90
N ASN A 1160 -16.96 30.81 -1.02
CA ASN A 1160 -16.81 31.94 -0.08
C ASN A 1160 -17.84 32.00 1.07
N TRP A 1161 -18.67 30.97 1.27
CA TRP A 1161 -19.88 31.04 2.13
C TRP A 1161 -19.80 30.32 3.48
#